data_AF-D3EEH6-F1
#
_entry.id   AF-D3EEH6-F1
#
_cell.length_a   1.000
_cell.length_b   1.000
_cell.length_c   1.000
_cell.angle_alpha   90.00
_cell.angle_beta   90.00
_cell.angle_gamma   90.00
#
_symmetry.space_group_name_H-M   'P 1'
#
loop_
_entity.id
_entity.type
_entity.pdbx_description
1 polymer ?
#
loop_
_entity_poly.entity_id
_entity_poly.type
_entity_poly.pdbx_seq_one_letter_code
_entity_poly.pdbx_strand_id
1 'polypeptide(L)'
;MSNHVLITNLRVEHRSNPIGIDVEAPRFSWMMNSAERGQKQTAYQILAATMPEKLAEDTADLWNSGKVESNESVAIAYMGKTLQPTTRYYWTIIVWDKNGHMVKAKEEAYFETGLRSTDGITGWDGAKWIAMDGKKPKSSGAPMFRKETKLNGAIKQARLYISALGVYDAYINGHKLGIVKEDGSCVYELMPPGWTNFDQTINYMTYDVTPFIRDDVATLAFTLGNGWWNGRISKAPSPEKQTVYYNDERNDLGLLCKLFITYEDQTTQAIVTDIDSGWKATDTGPVRADDIYDGESYDATMEQEGWTEAGFDDSQWREVKQHDYRSTFPNVNVTSYHGHTVQIIDGLDRVPQGITVYTDVVNKASATSRGEIKVDHARSVTDLEVAWRSAVTIASGDVAIYDLGQNMVGIPRITVQGRKGTQISIRYAEILNDYSNGADGPAGSIYTANLRNAKASDYYTLKGSAMEETYQPTLTYHGFRYVEVAIVEGESVLIKSLTGKVAMSALPETGSIKTSHPDINQLYSNIMWGQRGNYLWIPSDCPQRNERVGWSGDTQLFANTALYNMDAALFLENWMDMLVENQDTYGNGAFTSTAPSGRYANFRGFAGNGGWADAGIVVPWTVWQMTGDITIISKNYEAMNRHMDWIYEQTGETYRGTGSIGDWLNFQGTDRQLMSDAYYAYDAKLMASMAEGIGNKDDVEKYETLFEHIKTVFIQNYLRIDKDGALMVLSSGGYASLEYDVDPDQVGVENIILEDNSQAALLWCLKLGFYENEVQKQQMIDLLADNIQNNEAYKAAHPNSSRVHYAENTLSVGFLGVNVIAPVLSDVGLTELAYKLLLQDAMPSWLYSVKNGATTVWERWNSYSAEDGFGDIRMNSYNHYSYGAIAEWMYKYMVGIAADSTQPGFKNIILQPHIDIDKQITWVKGSYDSVRGVIRSEWELNGEQFTYSVTIPANTTAKLYLPADREQPVLEGGRTIQMAEGVRFVDYTNGRAIYELESGSYTFTSVLSQDAGRVSSRLIRSPNLN
;
A
#
# COMPACT_ATOMS: atom_id res chain seq x y z
N MET A 1 -24.40 -25.83 3.45
CA MET A 1 -24.69 -24.54 4.14
C MET A 1 -26.21 -24.44 4.28
N SER A 2 -26.74 -23.85 5.36
CA SER A 2 -28.19 -23.71 5.51
C SER A 2 -28.75 -22.69 4.51
N ASN A 3 -29.97 -22.88 4.01
CA ASN A 3 -30.68 -21.91 3.16
C ASN A 3 -31.13 -20.62 3.90
N HIS A 4 -30.58 -20.35 5.09
CA HIS A 4 -30.91 -19.17 5.88
C HIS A 4 -29.98 -18.02 5.53
N VAL A 5 -30.54 -16.83 5.37
CA VAL A 5 -29.78 -15.58 5.24
C VAL A 5 -29.07 -15.29 6.55
N LEU A 6 -27.79 -14.93 6.47
CA LEU A 6 -26.95 -14.49 7.58
C LEU A 6 -26.46 -13.06 7.31
N ILE A 7 -26.50 -12.21 8.34
CA ILE A 7 -25.85 -10.90 8.31
C ILE A 7 -24.55 -11.02 9.08
N THR A 8 -23.45 -10.62 8.44
CA THR A 8 -22.09 -10.80 8.96
C THR A 8 -21.22 -9.58 8.68
N ASN A 9 -20.04 -9.55 9.30
CA ASN A 9 -19.01 -8.53 9.05
C ASN A 9 -19.56 -7.12 9.29
N LEU A 10 -20.16 -6.94 10.47
CA LEU A 10 -20.65 -5.64 10.92
C LEU A 10 -19.46 -4.71 11.15
N ARG A 11 -19.44 -3.58 10.44
CA ARG A 11 -18.32 -2.63 10.47
C ARG A 11 -18.79 -1.22 10.73
N VAL A 12 -17.95 -0.46 11.42
CA VAL A 12 -18.05 0.98 11.58
C VAL A 12 -16.75 1.59 11.07
N GLU A 13 -16.83 2.58 10.18
CA GLU A 13 -15.65 3.17 9.53
C GLU A 13 -14.72 2.10 8.95
N HIS A 14 -15.29 1.17 8.16
CA HIS A 14 -14.62 0.01 7.53
C HIS A 14 -13.92 -0.98 8.48
N ARG A 15 -14.00 -0.79 9.81
CA ARG A 15 -13.37 -1.66 10.82
C ARG A 15 -14.40 -2.41 11.65
N SER A 16 -14.04 -3.61 12.09
CA SER A 16 -14.80 -4.37 13.08
C SER A 16 -14.50 -3.82 14.48
N ASN A 17 -15.56 -3.51 15.23
CA ASN A 17 -15.48 -3.11 16.64
C ASN A 17 -14.41 -2.04 16.97
N PRO A 18 -14.30 -0.94 16.18
CA PRO A 18 -13.21 0.01 16.33
C PRO A 18 -13.27 0.75 17.67
N ILE A 19 -12.11 0.99 18.25
CA ILE A 19 -11.95 1.82 19.46
C ILE A 19 -11.23 3.13 19.13
N GLY A 20 -11.62 4.20 19.80
CA GLY A 20 -11.01 5.51 19.65
C GLY A 20 -11.39 6.25 18.36
N ILE A 21 -12.62 6.13 17.84
CA ILE A 21 -13.01 6.90 16.63
C ILE A 21 -13.45 8.32 16.97
N ASP A 22 -13.03 9.32 16.20
CA ASP A 22 -13.40 10.73 16.40
C ASP A 22 -14.46 11.25 15.42
N VAL A 23 -14.82 10.42 14.42
CA VAL A 23 -15.80 10.78 13.38
C VAL A 23 -17.15 11.15 14.02
N GLU A 24 -17.73 12.28 13.60
CA GLU A 24 -19.00 12.77 14.15
C GLU A 24 -20.20 11.90 13.75
N ALA A 25 -20.24 11.49 12.48
CA ALA A 25 -21.28 10.66 11.90
C ALA A 25 -20.65 9.35 11.36
N PRO A 26 -20.33 8.38 12.24
CA PRO A 26 -19.69 7.14 11.81
C PRO A 26 -20.54 6.37 10.79
N ARG A 27 -19.87 5.75 9.82
CA ARG A 27 -20.42 5.01 8.69
C ARG A 27 -20.57 3.53 9.03
N PHE A 28 -21.77 2.99 8.93
CA PHE A 28 -22.09 1.58 9.20
C PHE A 28 -22.15 0.75 7.91
N SER A 29 -21.58 -0.45 7.93
CA SER A 29 -21.61 -1.40 6.81
C SER A 29 -21.89 -2.82 7.31
N TRP A 30 -22.54 -3.63 6.47
CA TRP A 30 -22.80 -5.04 6.75
C TRP A 30 -22.87 -5.87 5.45
N MET A 31 -22.59 -7.16 5.57
CA MET A 31 -22.69 -8.12 4.47
C MET A 31 -23.88 -9.06 4.65
N MET A 32 -24.41 -9.54 3.53
CA MET A 32 -25.47 -10.54 3.51
C MET A 32 -24.94 -11.82 2.86
N ASN A 33 -25.07 -12.95 3.55
CA ASN A 33 -24.63 -14.26 3.10
C ASN A 33 -25.83 -15.20 2.96
N SER A 34 -25.94 -15.89 1.81
CA SER A 34 -26.95 -16.92 1.58
C SER A 34 -26.50 -17.93 0.54
N ALA A 35 -26.96 -19.18 0.68
CA ALA A 35 -26.80 -20.22 -0.33
C ALA A 35 -27.90 -20.18 -1.41
N GLU A 36 -28.98 -19.43 -1.19
CA GLU A 36 -30.10 -19.30 -2.13
C GLU A 36 -29.79 -18.23 -3.19
N ARG A 37 -30.05 -18.56 -4.46
CA ARG A 37 -29.88 -17.61 -5.58
C ARG A 37 -30.84 -16.42 -5.48
N GLY A 38 -30.37 -15.27 -5.95
CA GLY A 38 -31.14 -14.01 -6.01
C GLY A 38 -31.55 -13.44 -4.66
N GLN A 39 -30.91 -13.87 -3.59
CA GLN A 39 -31.10 -13.25 -2.29
C GLN A 39 -30.60 -11.80 -2.27
N LYS A 40 -31.43 -10.91 -1.73
CA LYS A 40 -31.22 -9.47 -1.68
C LYS A 40 -31.88 -8.85 -0.46
N GLN A 41 -31.37 -7.68 -0.07
CA GLN A 41 -31.99 -6.81 0.92
C GLN A 41 -33.04 -5.95 0.23
N THR A 42 -34.20 -5.81 0.87
CA THR A 42 -35.27 -4.88 0.46
C THR A 42 -35.38 -3.67 1.39
N ALA A 43 -35.06 -3.87 2.67
CA ALA A 43 -35.03 -2.81 3.67
C ALA A 43 -34.05 -3.15 4.79
N TYR A 44 -33.67 -2.14 5.58
CA TYR A 44 -32.85 -2.30 6.78
C TYR A 44 -33.38 -1.45 7.95
N GLN A 45 -32.95 -1.79 9.17
CA GLN A 45 -33.14 -0.98 10.38
C GLN A 45 -31.91 -1.11 11.29
N ILE A 46 -31.24 0.01 11.54
CA ILE A 46 -30.11 0.12 12.47
C ILE A 46 -30.65 0.52 13.84
N LEU A 47 -30.21 -0.20 14.87
CA LEU A 47 -30.43 0.16 16.27
C LEU A 47 -29.06 0.40 16.92
N ALA A 48 -28.88 1.55 17.57
CA ALA A 48 -27.71 1.86 18.37
C ALA A 48 -28.12 2.28 19.78
N ALA A 49 -27.34 1.88 20.78
CA ALA A 49 -27.63 2.10 22.18
C ALA A 49 -26.37 2.26 23.04
N THR A 50 -26.52 2.82 24.24
CA THR A 50 -25.45 2.92 25.26
C THR A 50 -25.10 1.57 25.89
N MET A 51 -26.01 0.60 25.84
CA MET A 51 -25.86 -0.70 26.49
C MET A 51 -26.45 -1.81 25.60
N PRO A 52 -25.89 -3.04 25.60
CA PRO A 52 -26.39 -4.14 24.78
C PRO A 52 -27.86 -4.49 25.04
N GLU A 53 -28.30 -4.46 26.30
CA GLU A 53 -29.66 -4.80 26.71
C GLU A 53 -30.73 -3.83 26.19
N LYS A 54 -30.31 -2.65 25.70
CA LYS A 54 -31.19 -1.64 25.11
C LYS A 54 -31.32 -1.78 23.59
N LEU A 55 -30.67 -2.75 22.94
CA LEU A 55 -30.73 -2.98 21.48
C LEU A 55 -32.06 -3.63 21.01
N ALA A 56 -33.16 -2.97 21.33
CA ALA A 56 -34.51 -3.25 20.87
C ALA A 56 -35.19 -1.97 20.35
N GLU A 57 -36.23 -2.13 19.55
CA GLU A 57 -36.87 -1.05 18.79
C GLU A 57 -37.39 0.09 19.68
N ASP A 58 -37.94 -0.25 20.85
CA ASP A 58 -38.55 0.66 21.82
C ASP A 58 -37.56 1.18 22.87
N THR A 59 -36.37 0.57 23.00
CA THR A 59 -35.38 0.89 24.04
C THR A 59 -34.07 1.46 23.51
N ALA A 60 -33.81 1.41 22.20
CA ALA A 60 -32.58 1.93 21.59
C ALA A 60 -32.46 3.44 21.85
N ASP A 61 -31.57 3.81 22.77
CA ASP A 61 -31.55 5.15 23.36
C ASP A 61 -30.65 6.14 22.60
N LEU A 62 -29.90 5.68 21.59
CA LEU A 62 -29.02 6.51 20.75
C LEU A 62 -29.59 6.72 19.35
N TRP A 63 -29.95 5.64 18.67
CA TRP A 63 -30.49 5.70 17.32
C TRP A 63 -31.38 4.49 17.00
N ASN A 64 -32.51 4.77 16.35
CA ASN A 64 -33.30 3.78 15.65
C ASN A 64 -33.62 4.39 14.29
N SER A 65 -33.10 3.82 13.20
CA SER A 65 -33.34 4.37 11.86
C SER A 65 -34.79 4.21 11.39
N GLY A 66 -35.59 3.40 12.10
CA GLY A 66 -36.81 2.82 11.56
C GLY A 66 -36.51 1.87 10.40
N LYS A 67 -37.56 1.30 9.81
CA LYS A 67 -37.46 0.53 8.58
C LYS A 67 -37.20 1.47 7.40
N VAL A 68 -36.02 1.38 6.80
CA VAL A 68 -35.61 2.13 5.61
C VAL A 68 -35.71 1.21 4.40
N GLU A 69 -36.59 1.53 3.45
CA GLU A 69 -36.73 0.80 2.17
C GLU A 69 -35.54 1.11 1.26
N SER A 70 -34.47 0.32 1.37
CA SER A 70 -33.23 0.49 0.62
C SER A 70 -32.43 -0.81 0.58
N ASN A 71 -31.74 -1.03 -0.54
CA ASN A 71 -30.78 -2.11 -0.71
C ASN A 71 -29.33 -1.71 -0.40
N GLU A 72 -29.08 -0.47 0.06
CA GLU A 72 -27.75 -0.06 0.48
C GLU A 72 -27.34 -0.73 1.80
N SER A 73 -26.06 -1.09 1.87
CA SER A 73 -25.48 -1.81 3.01
C SER A 73 -24.03 -1.40 3.29
N VAL A 74 -23.57 -0.33 2.65
CA VAL A 74 -22.20 0.18 2.74
C VAL A 74 -22.25 1.66 3.09
N ALA A 75 -21.41 2.06 4.05
CA ALA A 75 -21.16 3.43 4.44
C ALA A 75 -22.40 4.23 4.86
N ILE A 76 -23.35 3.60 5.56
CA ILE A 76 -24.57 4.27 6.03
C ILE A 76 -24.23 5.19 7.20
N ALA A 77 -24.31 6.51 6.99
CA ALA A 77 -23.97 7.49 8.02
C ALA A 77 -24.91 7.42 9.24
N TYR A 78 -24.33 7.56 10.43
CA TYR A 78 -25.05 7.72 11.68
C TYR A 78 -25.95 8.97 11.67
N MET A 79 -27.23 8.80 12.03
CA MET A 79 -28.20 9.91 12.13
C MET A 79 -28.86 10.01 13.52
N GLY A 80 -28.22 9.43 14.53
CA GLY A 80 -28.74 9.42 15.90
C GLY A 80 -28.35 10.64 16.73
N LYS A 81 -28.48 10.50 18.06
CA LYS A 81 -28.07 11.54 19.01
C LYS A 81 -26.55 11.76 19.01
N THR A 82 -26.12 12.97 19.33
CA THR A 82 -24.70 13.34 19.46
C THR A 82 -23.95 12.37 20.37
N LEU A 83 -22.91 11.75 19.81
CA LEU A 83 -22.03 10.84 20.54
C LEU A 83 -21.23 11.60 21.61
N GLN A 84 -20.81 10.92 22.67
CA GLN A 84 -19.98 11.48 23.73
C GLN A 84 -18.53 10.99 23.55
N PRO A 85 -17.51 11.75 23.99
CA PRO A 85 -16.14 11.28 23.98
C PRO A 85 -15.97 10.07 24.90
N THR A 86 -14.96 9.25 24.65
CA THR A 86 -14.52 8.14 25.53
C THR A 86 -15.65 7.17 25.89
N THR A 87 -16.57 6.92 24.96
CA THR A 87 -17.82 6.19 25.22
C THR A 87 -17.99 5.05 24.23
N ARG A 88 -18.26 3.85 24.75
CA ARG A 88 -18.62 2.68 23.94
C ARG A 88 -20.11 2.69 23.63
N TYR A 89 -20.44 2.43 22.37
CA TYR A 89 -21.79 2.28 21.85
C TYR A 89 -21.95 0.91 21.22
N TYR A 90 -23.10 0.29 21.45
CA TYR A 90 -23.46 -0.99 20.85
C TYR A 90 -24.45 -0.77 19.73
N TRP A 91 -24.43 -1.63 18.73
CA TRP A 91 -25.39 -1.56 17.64
C TRP A 91 -25.72 -2.93 17.07
N THR A 92 -26.86 -3.00 16.38
CA THR A 92 -27.29 -4.18 15.62
C THR A 92 -28.04 -3.72 14.38
N ILE A 93 -28.11 -4.59 13.39
CA ILE A 93 -28.88 -4.39 12.17
C ILE A 93 -29.97 -5.46 12.03
N ILE A 94 -31.12 -5.05 11.51
CA ILE A 94 -32.20 -5.91 11.03
C ILE A 94 -32.35 -5.67 9.53
N VAL A 95 -32.42 -6.75 8.75
CA VAL A 95 -32.57 -6.72 7.29
C VAL A 95 -33.85 -7.46 6.89
N TRP A 96 -34.55 -6.95 5.88
CA TRP A 96 -35.64 -7.67 5.23
C TRP A 96 -35.12 -8.31 3.94
N ASP A 97 -35.24 -9.64 3.86
CA ASP A 97 -34.82 -10.40 2.68
C ASP A 97 -35.78 -10.23 1.48
N LYS A 98 -35.51 -10.91 0.37
CA LYS A 98 -36.34 -10.85 -0.85
C LYS A 98 -37.79 -11.31 -0.64
N ASN A 99 -38.05 -12.11 0.40
CA ASN A 99 -39.35 -12.67 0.75
C ASN A 99 -40.05 -11.86 1.86
N GLY A 100 -39.43 -10.77 2.34
CA GLY A 100 -39.93 -9.94 3.44
C GLY A 100 -39.68 -10.54 4.83
N HIS A 101 -38.85 -11.58 4.97
CA HIS A 101 -38.48 -12.10 6.27
C HIS A 101 -37.48 -11.17 6.95
N MET A 102 -37.68 -10.94 8.25
CA MET A 102 -36.76 -10.18 9.10
C MET A 102 -35.58 -11.06 9.54
N VAL A 103 -34.37 -10.58 9.31
CA VAL A 103 -33.11 -11.21 9.69
C VAL A 103 -32.33 -10.24 10.56
N LYS A 104 -32.20 -10.54 11.85
CA LYS A 104 -31.37 -9.76 12.78
C LYS A 104 -29.95 -10.31 12.78
N ALA A 105 -28.96 -9.42 12.78
CA ALA A 105 -27.57 -9.80 13.00
C ALA A 105 -27.39 -10.50 14.37
N LYS A 106 -26.48 -11.47 14.42
CA LYS A 106 -26.18 -12.22 15.65
C LYS A 106 -24.85 -11.82 16.29
N GLU A 107 -23.98 -11.16 15.52
CA GLU A 107 -22.70 -10.65 15.98
C GLU A 107 -22.92 -9.54 17.01
N GLU A 108 -22.16 -9.56 18.10
CA GLU A 108 -22.10 -8.42 19.03
C GLU A 108 -21.21 -7.35 18.39
N ALA A 109 -21.82 -6.21 18.05
CA ALA A 109 -21.12 -5.12 17.40
C ALA A 109 -21.13 -3.86 18.26
N TYR A 110 -19.97 -3.23 18.36
CA TYR A 110 -19.80 -1.96 19.06
C TYR A 110 -18.87 -1.03 18.29
N PHE A 111 -18.81 0.22 18.72
CA PHE A 111 -17.71 1.12 18.41
C PHE A 111 -17.49 2.00 19.63
N GLU A 112 -16.27 2.50 19.81
CA GLU A 112 -15.92 3.34 20.93
C GLU A 112 -15.31 4.64 20.44
N THR A 113 -15.83 5.75 20.93
CA THR A 113 -15.35 7.08 20.55
C THR A 113 -14.03 7.42 21.26
N GLY A 114 -13.18 8.17 20.57
CA GLY A 114 -11.96 8.75 21.11
C GLY A 114 -12.23 9.99 21.94
N LEU A 115 -11.31 10.93 21.91
CA LEU A 115 -11.39 12.20 22.64
C LEU A 115 -12.39 13.19 21.99
N ARG A 116 -12.82 12.95 20.74
CA ARG A 116 -13.78 13.75 19.96
C ARG A 116 -13.49 15.26 19.99
N SER A 117 -12.21 15.60 19.93
CA SER A 117 -11.71 16.96 19.89
C SER A 117 -10.37 16.96 19.17
N THR A 118 -10.26 17.80 18.15
CA THR A 118 -9.04 17.92 17.33
C THR A 118 -8.12 19.03 17.82
N ASP A 119 -8.57 19.92 18.71
CA ASP A 119 -7.73 21.03 19.19
C ASP A 119 -6.55 20.57 20.05
N GLY A 120 -6.54 19.29 20.46
CA GLY A 120 -5.55 18.64 21.34
C GLY A 120 -5.41 19.29 22.73
N ILE A 121 -6.47 19.92 23.22
CA ILE A 121 -6.59 20.56 24.53
C ILE A 121 -7.89 20.11 25.20
N THR A 122 -9.04 20.32 24.58
CA THR A 122 -10.37 20.13 25.19
C THR A 122 -10.60 18.68 25.61
N GLY A 123 -10.25 17.71 24.77
CA GLY A 123 -10.38 16.28 25.07
C GLY A 123 -9.28 15.70 25.98
N TRP A 124 -8.22 16.47 26.25
CA TRP A 124 -7.00 15.98 26.90
C TRP A 124 -6.95 16.24 28.42
N ASP A 125 -8.01 16.77 29.03
CA ASP A 125 -8.13 17.01 30.48
C ASP A 125 -6.93 17.77 31.09
N GLY A 126 -6.38 18.71 30.33
CA GLY A 126 -5.24 19.52 30.76
C GLY A 126 -3.86 18.87 30.54
N ALA A 127 -3.78 17.73 29.83
CA ALA A 127 -2.51 17.17 29.42
C ALA A 127 -1.69 18.20 28.63
N LYS A 128 -0.39 18.21 28.89
CA LYS A 128 0.61 19.04 28.20
C LYS A 128 1.55 18.15 27.43
N TRP A 129 2.06 18.66 26.33
CA TRP A 129 3.25 18.10 25.70
C TRP A 129 4.42 18.24 26.67
N ILE A 130 5.07 17.14 27.03
CA ILE A 130 6.23 17.13 27.92
C ILE A 130 7.47 16.59 27.20
N ALA A 131 8.64 17.10 27.58
CA ALA A 131 9.95 16.67 27.13
C ALA A 131 10.88 16.45 28.34
N MET A 132 12.00 15.76 28.16
CA MET A 132 12.98 15.57 29.24
C MET A 132 13.70 16.90 29.54
N ASP A 133 13.76 17.29 30.82
CA ASP A 133 14.49 18.50 31.20
C ASP A 133 16.02 18.33 31.15
N GLY A 134 16.68 19.32 30.57
CA GLY A 134 18.14 19.34 30.39
C GLY A 134 18.72 18.23 29.47
N LYS A 135 17.89 17.61 28.62
CA LYS A 135 18.37 16.76 27.52
C LYS A 135 19.25 17.62 26.60
N LYS A 136 20.49 17.17 26.35
CA LYS A 136 21.41 17.92 25.49
C LYS A 136 21.19 17.55 24.03
N PRO A 137 21.22 18.52 23.09
CA PRO A 137 21.22 18.23 21.66
C PRO A 137 22.23 17.14 21.28
N LYS A 138 21.82 16.20 20.44
CA LYS A 138 22.59 15.00 20.00
C LYS A 138 23.17 14.09 21.09
N SER A 139 22.85 14.29 22.37
CA SER A 139 23.35 13.38 23.40
C SER A 139 22.81 11.97 23.18
N SER A 140 23.68 10.96 23.36
CA SER A 140 23.31 9.56 23.23
C SER A 140 22.21 9.18 24.21
N GLY A 141 21.34 8.26 23.82
CA GLY A 141 20.24 7.79 24.66
C GLY A 141 18.89 8.33 24.20
N ALA A 142 18.00 7.43 23.81
CA ALA A 142 16.57 7.71 23.67
C ALA A 142 16.00 8.09 25.05
N PRO A 143 15.25 9.20 25.18
CA PRO A 143 14.67 9.60 26.45
C PRO A 143 13.57 8.61 26.86
N MET A 144 13.66 8.14 28.09
CA MET A 144 12.69 7.31 28.78
C MET A 144 11.89 8.18 29.74
N PHE A 145 10.58 7.98 29.78
CA PHE A 145 9.65 8.68 30.66
C PHE A 145 8.93 7.67 31.53
N ARG A 146 8.67 8.01 32.79
CA ARG A 146 7.82 7.20 33.65
C ARG A 146 6.95 8.03 34.59
N LYS A 147 5.83 7.43 34.99
CA LYS A 147 4.93 7.95 36.02
C LYS A 147 4.29 6.81 36.77
N GLU A 148 4.45 6.81 38.09
CA GLU A 148 3.69 5.97 39.01
C GLU A 148 2.59 6.80 39.68
N THR A 149 1.38 6.26 39.74
CA THR A 149 0.22 6.94 40.30
C THR A 149 -0.71 5.99 41.03
N LYS A 150 -1.29 6.47 42.13
CA LYS A 150 -2.32 5.74 42.86
C LYS A 150 -3.69 5.90 42.19
N LEU A 151 -4.47 4.84 42.22
CA LEU A 151 -5.84 4.75 41.71
C LEU A 151 -6.85 4.83 42.84
N ASN A 152 -8.03 5.33 42.54
CA ASN A 152 -9.05 5.69 43.53
C ASN A 152 -10.01 4.55 43.90
N GLY A 153 -9.94 3.40 43.22
CA GLY A 153 -10.86 2.29 43.47
C GLY A 153 -10.73 1.13 42.47
N ALA A 154 -11.73 0.25 42.47
CA ALA A 154 -11.83 -0.88 41.55
C ALA A 154 -12.21 -0.41 40.14
N ILE A 155 -11.41 -0.81 39.14
CA ILE A 155 -11.52 -0.34 37.76
C ILE A 155 -12.60 -1.13 37.03
N LYS A 156 -13.51 -0.40 36.38
CA LYS A 156 -14.45 -0.96 35.42
C LYS A 156 -13.90 -0.88 33.99
N GLN A 157 -13.25 0.23 33.65
CA GLN A 157 -12.67 0.47 32.32
C GLN A 157 -11.46 1.39 32.43
N ALA A 158 -10.41 1.11 31.65
CA ALA A 158 -9.28 2.02 31.49
C ALA A 158 -8.88 2.16 30.02
N ARG A 159 -8.65 3.40 29.58
CA ARG A 159 -8.18 3.74 28.23
C ARG A 159 -6.94 4.59 28.28
N LEU A 160 -5.98 4.26 27.42
CA LEU A 160 -4.75 5.03 27.28
C LEU A 160 -4.73 5.69 25.90
N TYR A 161 -4.60 7.01 25.90
CA TYR A 161 -4.49 7.85 24.70
C TYR A 161 -3.06 8.39 24.62
N ILE A 162 -2.34 8.13 23.52
CA ILE A 162 -0.92 8.48 23.39
C ILE A 162 -0.65 9.14 22.04
N SER A 163 0.08 10.24 22.08
CA SER A 163 0.73 10.84 20.92
C SER A 163 2.19 11.19 21.25
N ALA A 164 3.04 11.28 20.23
CA ALA A 164 4.45 11.60 20.39
C ALA A 164 4.99 12.46 19.24
N LEU A 165 5.83 13.43 19.56
CA LEU A 165 6.73 14.08 18.59
C LEU A 165 7.97 13.19 18.48
N GLY A 166 7.97 12.36 17.45
CA GLY A 166 8.84 11.20 17.32
C GLY A 166 8.01 9.93 17.22
N VAL A 167 8.52 8.83 17.77
CA VAL A 167 7.81 7.56 17.90
C VAL A 167 7.99 7.03 19.32
N TYR A 168 7.18 6.05 19.76
CA TYR A 168 7.30 5.51 21.12
C TYR A 168 7.28 3.97 21.19
N ASP A 169 7.95 3.45 22.21
CA ASP A 169 7.74 2.11 22.77
C ASP A 169 7.19 2.28 24.19
N ALA A 170 6.00 1.74 24.47
CA ALA A 170 5.24 2.04 25.68
C ALA A 170 4.94 0.79 26.51
N TYR A 171 4.81 0.99 27.83
CA TYR A 171 4.52 -0.04 28.81
C TYR A 171 3.52 0.48 29.83
N ILE A 172 2.68 -0.42 30.34
CA ILE A 172 1.83 -0.19 31.49
C ILE A 172 1.98 -1.34 32.48
N ASN A 173 2.32 -1.02 33.74
CA ASN A 173 2.54 -2.00 34.81
C ASN A 173 3.46 -3.17 34.39
N GLY A 174 4.60 -2.86 33.77
CA GLY A 174 5.55 -3.87 33.27
C GLY A 174 5.15 -4.55 31.95
N HIS A 175 3.91 -4.41 31.49
CA HIS A 175 3.45 -5.01 30.24
C HIS A 175 3.72 -4.10 29.05
N LYS A 176 4.36 -4.62 28.00
CA LYS A 176 4.49 -3.93 26.71
C LYS A 176 3.11 -3.64 26.13
N LEU A 177 2.88 -2.39 25.77
CA LEU A 177 1.62 -1.93 25.21
C LEU A 177 1.43 -2.49 23.79
N GLY A 178 0.19 -2.85 23.47
CA GLY A 178 -0.21 -3.31 22.15
C GLY A 178 -1.73 -3.42 22.06
N ILE A 179 -2.22 -3.87 20.92
CA ILE A 179 -3.64 -4.04 20.65
C ILE A 179 -4.08 -5.42 21.17
N VAL A 180 -4.93 -5.43 22.20
CA VAL A 180 -5.54 -6.64 22.74
C VAL A 180 -6.66 -7.10 21.81
N LYS A 181 -6.56 -8.31 21.27
CA LYS A 181 -7.57 -8.96 20.44
C LYS A 181 -8.65 -9.62 21.31
N GLU A 182 -9.78 -9.97 20.71
CA GLU A 182 -10.91 -10.62 21.40
C GLU A 182 -10.52 -11.97 22.03
N ASP A 183 -9.53 -12.67 21.48
CA ASP A 183 -9.00 -13.93 22.02
C ASP A 183 -8.00 -13.74 23.19
N GLY A 184 -7.73 -12.49 23.58
CA GLY A 184 -6.80 -12.11 24.64
C GLY A 184 -5.33 -12.03 24.20
N SER A 185 -5.02 -12.33 22.93
CA SER A 185 -3.67 -12.10 22.38
C SER A 185 -3.38 -10.61 22.26
N CYS A 186 -2.11 -10.23 22.34
CA CYS A 186 -1.66 -8.86 22.18
C CYS A 186 -0.84 -8.76 20.90
N VAL A 187 -1.20 -7.83 20.02
CA VAL A 187 -0.43 -7.53 18.80
C VAL A 187 0.34 -6.24 19.01
N TYR A 188 1.63 -6.27 18.71
CA TYR A 188 2.53 -5.13 18.91
C TYR A 188 2.64 -4.27 17.67
N GLU A 189 2.65 -2.96 17.89
CA GLU A 189 2.84 -1.97 16.84
C GLU A 189 4.32 -1.60 16.69
N LEU A 190 4.69 -1.13 15.50
CA LEU A 190 6.01 -0.62 15.21
C LEU A 190 5.93 0.87 14.89
N MET A 191 6.71 1.66 15.62
CA MET A 191 6.86 3.11 15.41
C MET A 191 5.55 3.93 15.44
N PRO A 192 4.63 3.72 16.40
CA PRO A 192 3.51 4.65 16.60
C PRO A 192 4.01 6.02 17.07
N PRO A 193 3.32 7.14 16.74
CA PRO A 193 2.03 7.23 16.07
C PRO A 193 2.09 7.32 14.53
N GLY A 194 3.22 6.94 13.93
CA GLY A 194 3.42 6.98 12.47
C GLY A 194 3.88 8.34 11.95
N TRP A 195 3.68 8.57 10.65
CA TRP A 195 4.08 9.78 9.95
C TRP A 195 2.87 10.56 9.44
N THR A 196 2.78 11.83 9.81
CA THR A 196 1.78 12.80 9.32
C THR A 196 2.47 14.09 8.89
N ASN A 197 1.70 15.07 8.43
CA ASN A 197 2.19 16.44 8.32
C ASN A 197 2.09 17.15 9.69
N PHE A 198 3.14 17.08 10.52
CA PHE A 198 3.18 17.72 11.85
C PHE A 198 3.00 19.26 11.83
N ASP A 199 2.97 19.93 10.67
CA ASP A 199 2.55 21.35 10.60
C ASP A 199 1.04 21.50 10.84
N GLN A 200 0.25 20.49 10.47
CA GLN A 200 -1.21 20.52 10.45
C GLN A 200 -1.85 19.50 11.38
N THR A 201 -1.36 18.26 11.36
CA THR A 201 -2.02 17.14 12.05
C THR A 201 -0.99 16.21 12.68
N ILE A 202 -1.30 15.74 13.89
CA ILE A 202 -0.60 14.65 14.56
C ILE A 202 -1.61 13.65 15.11
N ASN A 203 -1.31 12.37 14.93
CA ASN A 203 -2.19 11.30 15.38
C ASN A 203 -1.99 10.99 16.87
N TYR A 204 -3.07 10.61 17.54
CA TYR A 204 -3.01 9.84 18.79
C TYR A 204 -3.58 8.44 18.59
N MET A 205 -3.09 7.50 19.40
CA MET A 205 -3.52 6.11 19.43
C MET A 205 -4.35 5.85 20.70
N THR A 206 -5.32 4.94 20.61
CA THR A 206 -6.20 4.56 21.72
C THR A 206 -6.04 3.08 22.04
N TYR A 207 -5.79 2.78 23.32
CA TYR A 207 -5.60 1.41 23.80
C TYR A 207 -6.58 1.07 24.93
N ASP A 208 -7.12 -0.15 24.89
CA ASP A 208 -7.74 -0.77 26.07
C ASP A 208 -6.65 -1.32 26.98
N VAL A 209 -6.44 -0.66 28.11
CA VAL A 209 -5.45 -1.07 29.11
C VAL A 209 -6.09 -1.67 30.36
N THR A 210 -7.41 -1.86 30.35
CA THR A 210 -8.16 -2.47 31.45
C THR A 210 -7.54 -3.79 31.92
N PRO A 211 -7.14 -4.73 31.03
CA PRO A 211 -6.58 -6.02 31.46
C PRO A 211 -5.24 -5.95 32.20
N PHE A 212 -4.50 -4.83 32.08
CA PHE A 212 -3.14 -4.67 32.60
C PHE A 212 -3.09 -3.96 33.96
N ILE A 213 -4.22 -3.48 34.47
CA ILE A 213 -4.29 -2.79 35.75
C ILE A 213 -5.08 -3.65 36.73
N ARG A 214 -4.37 -4.24 37.71
CA ARG A 214 -4.94 -5.15 38.72
C ARG A 214 -4.83 -4.61 40.14
N ASP A 215 -3.84 -3.76 40.38
CA ASP A 215 -3.55 -3.17 41.69
C ASP A 215 -4.13 -1.76 41.80
N ASP A 216 -4.00 -1.15 42.98
CA ASP A 216 -4.38 0.25 43.22
C ASP A 216 -3.34 1.26 42.71
N VAL A 217 -2.43 0.82 41.84
CA VAL A 217 -1.34 1.61 41.24
C VAL A 217 -1.30 1.37 39.73
N ALA A 218 -1.09 2.46 38.98
CA ALA A 218 -0.72 2.42 37.57
C ALA A 218 0.68 3.01 37.37
N THR A 219 1.52 2.28 36.67
CA THR A 219 2.83 2.72 36.19
C THR A 219 2.78 2.85 34.68
N LEU A 220 2.94 4.07 34.18
CA LEU A 220 3.09 4.38 32.76
C LEU A 220 4.58 4.57 32.45
N ALA A 221 5.07 3.97 31.39
CA ALA A 221 6.48 4.03 31.01
C ALA A 221 6.65 4.06 29.48
N PHE A 222 7.56 4.90 28.98
CA PHE A 222 7.75 5.15 27.55
C PHE A 222 9.22 5.33 27.22
N THR A 223 9.65 4.82 26.08
CA THR A 223 10.89 5.22 25.41
C THR A 223 10.51 5.98 24.15
N LEU A 224 11.00 7.20 23.95
CA LEU A 224 10.75 7.96 22.71
C LEU A 224 11.92 7.85 21.74
N GLY A 225 11.62 7.56 20.48
CA GLY A 225 12.56 7.57 19.35
C GLY A 225 12.39 8.79 18.45
N ASN A 226 13.39 9.03 17.61
CA ASN A 226 13.44 10.16 16.68
C ASN A 226 12.36 10.08 15.61
N GLY A 227 12.09 8.87 15.08
CA GLY A 227 11.09 8.65 14.04
C GLY A 227 11.23 9.62 12.86
N TRP A 228 10.10 10.02 12.27
CA TRP A 228 10.08 11.03 11.19
C TRP A 228 10.20 12.47 11.71
N TRP A 229 10.02 12.70 13.01
CA TRP A 229 10.15 14.03 13.63
C TRP A 229 11.58 14.56 13.58
N ASN A 230 12.56 13.66 13.75
CA ASN A 230 13.99 13.96 13.72
C ASN A 230 14.76 13.12 12.69
N GLY A 231 14.06 12.32 11.88
CA GLY A 231 14.67 11.46 10.88
C GLY A 231 15.17 12.26 9.69
N ARG A 232 16.35 11.90 9.17
CA ARG A 232 16.86 12.46 7.91
C ARG A 232 16.00 11.92 6.78
N ILE A 233 15.10 12.69 6.17
CA ILE A 233 14.26 12.20 5.06
C ILE A 233 14.78 12.71 3.71
N SER A 234 15.17 11.79 2.83
CA SER A 234 15.81 12.08 1.53
C SER A 234 17.09 12.95 1.63
N LYS A 235 17.73 13.26 0.50
CA LYS A 235 18.95 14.07 0.47
C LYS A 235 18.60 15.56 0.54
N ALA A 236 18.99 16.22 1.64
CA ALA A 236 19.05 17.68 1.66
C ALA A 236 20.01 18.17 0.54
N PRO A 237 19.60 19.13 -0.31
CA PRO A 237 20.40 19.55 -1.47
C PRO A 237 21.77 20.15 -1.09
N SER A 238 21.98 20.53 0.17
CA SER A 238 23.28 20.82 0.76
C SER A 238 23.21 20.74 2.30
N PRO A 239 24.35 20.65 3.02
CA PRO A 239 24.41 20.72 4.49
C PRO A 239 23.79 22.01 5.08
N GLU A 240 23.66 23.05 4.25
CA GLU A 240 23.18 24.39 4.61
C GLU A 240 21.66 24.53 4.40
N LYS A 241 21.01 23.48 3.89
CA LYS A 241 19.58 23.39 3.58
C LYS A 241 18.97 22.12 4.19
N GLN A 242 19.30 21.85 5.46
CA GLN A 242 18.63 20.83 6.26
C GLN A 242 17.13 21.14 6.36
N THR A 243 16.30 20.11 6.51
CA THR A 243 14.84 20.27 6.53
C THR A 243 14.40 20.84 7.89
N VAL A 244 13.15 21.29 8.06
CA VAL A 244 12.77 21.92 9.35
C VAL A 244 12.74 20.89 10.48
N TYR A 245 12.37 19.65 10.13
CA TYR A 245 12.26 18.53 11.06
C TYR A 245 13.58 17.77 11.24
N TYR A 246 14.39 17.67 10.19
CA TYR A 246 15.75 17.19 10.33
C TYR A 246 16.72 18.35 10.47
N ASN A 247 17.25 18.56 11.67
CA ASN A 247 18.48 19.32 11.84
C ASN A 247 19.51 18.50 12.62
N ASP A 248 20.77 18.86 12.43
CA ASP A 248 21.90 18.16 13.02
C ASP A 248 21.85 18.12 14.55
N GLU A 249 21.35 19.18 15.20
CA GLU A 249 21.22 19.30 16.66
C GLU A 249 20.08 18.44 17.24
N ARG A 250 19.13 18.04 16.37
CA ARG A 250 17.87 17.35 16.66
C ARG A 250 16.89 18.22 17.46
N ASN A 251 15.62 18.12 17.12
CA ASN A 251 14.53 18.74 17.87
C ASN A 251 14.26 17.97 19.17
N ASP A 252 13.67 18.63 20.16
CA ASP A 252 13.17 17.95 21.36
C ASP A 252 12.12 16.89 20.96
N LEU A 253 12.14 15.75 21.66
CA LEU A 253 11.08 14.75 21.57
C LEU A 253 9.99 15.09 22.59
N GLY A 254 8.75 14.81 22.23
CA GLY A 254 7.58 15.18 23.04
C GLY A 254 6.65 14.00 23.27
N LEU A 255 6.11 13.90 24.50
CA LEU A 255 5.05 12.96 24.86
C LEU A 255 3.77 13.73 25.21
N LEU A 256 2.64 13.27 24.69
CA LEU A 256 1.30 13.66 25.13
C LEU A 256 0.52 12.40 25.47
N CYS A 257 0.08 12.27 26.72
CA CYS A 257 -0.59 11.06 27.16
C CYS A 257 -1.71 11.36 28.16
N LYS A 258 -2.79 10.57 28.06
CA LYS A 258 -3.93 10.57 28.98
C LYS A 258 -4.36 9.12 29.25
N LEU A 259 -4.27 8.68 30.51
CA LEU A 259 -4.91 7.48 31.02
C LEU A 259 -6.26 7.89 31.64
N PHE A 260 -7.36 7.45 31.04
CA PHE A 260 -8.72 7.71 31.51
C PHE A 260 -9.32 6.45 32.12
N ILE A 261 -9.78 6.55 33.37
CA ILE A 261 -10.29 5.43 34.16
C ILE A 261 -11.72 5.72 34.55
N THR A 262 -12.59 4.73 34.38
CA THR A 262 -13.92 4.67 34.99
C THR A 262 -13.93 3.56 36.03
N TYR A 263 -14.34 3.89 37.24
CA TYR A 263 -14.43 2.96 38.37
C TYR A 263 -15.78 2.26 38.41
N GLU A 264 -15.88 1.17 39.18
CA GLU A 264 -17.13 0.41 39.38
C GLU A 264 -18.25 1.27 40.01
N ASP A 265 -17.90 2.29 40.80
CA ASP A 265 -18.85 3.26 41.36
C ASP A 265 -19.23 4.39 40.39
N GLN A 266 -18.79 4.29 39.12
CA GLN A 266 -19.00 5.23 38.03
C GLN A 266 -18.27 6.58 38.16
N THR A 267 -17.44 6.77 39.20
CA THR A 267 -16.53 7.92 39.23
C THR A 267 -15.42 7.74 38.20
N THR A 268 -14.76 8.84 37.83
CA THR A 268 -13.68 8.83 36.84
C THR A 268 -12.40 9.47 37.37
N GLN A 269 -11.27 9.09 36.78
CA GLN A 269 -9.97 9.73 37.01
C GLN A 269 -9.21 9.82 35.69
N ALA A 270 -8.59 10.98 35.45
CA ALA A 270 -7.63 11.17 34.37
C ALA A 270 -6.23 11.33 34.95
N ILE A 271 -5.28 10.57 34.43
CA ILE A 271 -3.85 10.75 34.69
C ILE A 271 -3.22 11.22 33.39
N VAL A 272 -2.62 12.40 33.41
CA VAL A 272 -2.17 13.11 32.20
C VAL A 272 -0.69 13.44 32.27
N THR A 273 -0.08 13.71 31.12
CA THR A 273 1.24 14.34 31.05
C THR A 273 1.16 15.77 31.57
N ASP A 274 1.85 16.05 32.67
CA ASP A 274 1.95 17.40 33.26
C ASP A 274 3.27 17.55 34.00
N ILE A 275 3.81 18.76 34.01
CA ILE A 275 5.13 19.09 34.55
C ILE A 275 5.18 19.03 36.09
N ASP A 276 4.04 19.21 36.77
CA ASP A 276 3.97 19.27 38.23
C ASP A 276 3.38 17.99 38.85
N SER A 277 3.10 16.97 38.03
CA SER A 277 2.39 15.76 38.46
C SER A 277 3.32 14.58 38.78
N GLY A 278 4.64 14.81 38.85
CA GLY A 278 5.63 13.80 39.22
C GLY A 278 6.00 12.82 38.10
N TRP A 279 5.95 13.26 36.85
CA TRP A 279 6.61 12.57 35.75
C TRP A 279 8.13 12.71 35.87
N LYS A 280 8.85 11.64 35.56
CA LYS A 280 10.30 11.62 35.52
C LYS A 280 10.81 11.19 34.16
N ALA A 281 12.00 11.65 33.80
CA ALA A 281 12.67 11.25 32.58
C ALA A 281 14.18 11.04 32.73
N THR A 282 14.74 10.14 31.90
CA THR A 282 16.18 9.90 31.80
C THR A 282 16.58 9.57 30.37
N ASP A 283 17.83 9.81 29.98
CA ASP A 283 18.43 9.34 28.72
C ASP A 283 19.58 8.36 28.96
N THR A 284 19.64 7.77 30.16
CA THR A 284 20.65 6.77 30.55
C THR A 284 20.18 5.33 30.24
N GLY A 285 19.18 5.17 29.38
CA GLY A 285 18.63 3.88 28.97
C GLY A 285 19.47 3.12 27.95
N PRO A 286 19.02 1.92 27.55
CA PRO A 286 19.78 1.04 26.68
C PRO A 286 19.76 1.45 25.20
N VAL A 287 18.70 2.07 24.69
CA VAL A 287 18.71 2.57 23.30
C VAL A 287 19.60 3.81 23.22
N ARG A 288 20.78 3.68 22.63
CA ARG A 288 21.83 4.73 22.59
C ARG A 288 21.74 5.61 21.36
N ALA A 289 21.22 5.08 20.25
CA ALA A 289 20.92 5.81 19.03
C ALA A 289 19.78 5.09 18.28
N ASP A 290 19.00 5.86 17.55
CA ASP A 290 17.95 5.37 16.65
C ASP A 290 17.81 6.34 15.47
N ASP A 291 17.53 5.79 14.29
CA ASP A 291 17.18 6.50 13.06
C ASP A 291 16.52 5.52 12.08
N ILE A 292 15.60 6.02 11.25
CA ILE A 292 14.84 5.20 10.29
C ILE A 292 15.74 4.60 9.21
N TYR A 293 16.77 5.32 8.77
CA TYR A 293 17.67 4.89 7.70
C TYR A 293 18.92 4.21 8.25
N ASP A 294 19.46 4.71 9.35
CA ASP A 294 20.75 4.25 9.85
C ASP A 294 20.64 3.04 10.79
N GLY A 295 19.51 2.85 11.48
CA GLY A 295 19.26 1.74 12.39
C GLY A 295 19.27 2.13 13.87
N GLU A 296 19.32 1.13 14.76
CA GLU A 296 19.26 1.28 16.21
C GLU A 296 20.54 0.74 16.87
N SER A 297 21.09 1.48 17.84
CA SER A 297 22.18 1.02 18.70
C SER A 297 21.65 0.79 20.11
N TYR A 298 21.76 -0.42 20.62
CA TYR A 298 21.24 -0.85 21.92
C TYR A 298 22.36 -1.40 22.80
N ASP A 299 22.53 -0.84 23.98
CA ASP A 299 23.46 -1.31 25.00
C ASP A 299 22.72 -1.97 26.16
N ALA A 300 22.65 -3.30 26.15
CA ALA A 300 21.95 -4.07 27.18
C ALA A 300 22.60 -3.95 28.56
N THR A 301 23.86 -3.48 28.65
CA THR A 301 24.50 -3.23 29.94
C THR A 301 23.90 -2.02 30.67
N MET A 302 23.12 -1.20 29.97
CA MET A 302 22.44 0.00 30.47
C MET A 302 20.94 -0.21 30.72
N GLU A 303 20.43 -1.44 30.61
CA GLU A 303 19.06 -1.77 31.02
C GLU A 303 18.84 -1.45 32.51
N GLN A 304 17.72 -0.80 32.83
CA GLN A 304 17.33 -0.47 34.20
C GLN A 304 16.23 -1.45 34.64
N GLU A 305 16.60 -2.49 35.37
CA GLU A 305 15.66 -3.55 35.78
C GLU A 305 14.46 -2.97 36.57
N GLY A 306 13.24 -3.38 36.21
CA GLY A 306 11.99 -2.97 36.87
C GLY A 306 11.49 -1.55 36.56
N TRP A 307 12.14 -0.78 35.67
CA TRP A 307 11.78 0.63 35.42
C TRP A 307 10.34 0.88 34.95
N THR A 308 9.73 -0.15 34.32
CA THR A 308 8.35 -0.15 33.83
C THR A 308 7.33 -0.63 34.88
N GLU A 309 7.78 -1.08 36.04
CA GLU A 309 6.98 -1.61 37.13
C GLU A 309 6.78 -0.59 38.25
N ALA A 310 5.81 -0.85 39.13
CA ALA A 310 5.60 -0.05 40.34
C ALA A 310 6.73 -0.29 41.37
N GLY A 311 7.08 0.75 42.14
CA GLY A 311 8.09 0.68 43.20
C GLY A 311 9.54 0.84 42.73
N PHE A 312 9.78 1.15 41.45
CA PHE A 312 11.11 1.49 40.94
C PHE A 312 11.60 2.83 41.50
N ASP A 313 12.86 2.87 41.95
CA ASP A 313 13.51 4.10 42.45
C ASP A 313 13.98 4.99 41.30
N ASP A 314 13.17 6.00 40.97
CA ASP A 314 13.46 7.01 39.96
C ASP A 314 14.02 8.31 40.55
N SER A 315 14.52 8.30 41.79
CA SER A 315 15.05 9.50 42.45
C SER A 315 16.25 10.12 41.72
N GLN A 316 16.95 9.35 40.90
CA GLN A 316 18.07 9.81 40.06
C GLN A 316 17.62 10.28 38.67
N TRP A 317 16.35 10.09 38.31
CA TRP A 317 15.79 10.60 37.07
C TRP A 317 15.49 12.09 37.22
N ARG A 318 15.47 12.79 36.08
CA ARG A 318 15.21 14.22 36.03
C ARG A 318 13.72 14.51 36.00
N GLU A 319 13.36 15.75 36.32
CA GLU A 319 12.03 16.26 36.02
C GLU A 319 11.81 16.37 34.50
N VAL A 320 10.55 16.54 34.12
CA VAL A 320 10.15 16.87 32.75
C VAL A 320 9.92 18.37 32.62
N LYS A 321 10.03 18.89 31.40
CA LYS A 321 9.65 20.27 31.04
C LYS A 321 8.48 20.25 30.06
N GLN A 322 7.76 21.35 29.95
CA GLN A 322 6.75 21.52 28.90
C GLN A 322 7.46 21.69 27.55
N HIS A 323 7.01 20.98 26.52
CA HIS A 323 7.46 21.16 25.15
C HIS A 323 6.75 22.35 24.50
N ASP A 324 7.47 23.09 23.67
CA ASP A 324 7.02 24.29 22.96
C ASP A 324 6.33 24.04 21.60
N TYR A 325 5.97 22.79 21.27
CA TYR A 325 5.42 22.44 19.94
C TYR A 325 4.22 23.30 19.54
N ARG A 326 3.33 23.56 20.50
CA ARG A 326 2.14 24.42 20.30
C ARG A 326 2.46 25.90 20.16
N SER A 327 3.64 26.35 20.58
CA SER A 327 4.11 27.70 20.30
C SER A 327 4.45 27.86 18.82
N THR A 328 4.97 26.80 18.20
CA THR A 328 5.33 26.78 16.76
C THR A 328 4.12 26.47 15.88
N PHE A 329 3.26 25.54 16.30
CA PHE A 329 2.07 25.11 15.57
C PHE A 329 0.82 25.23 16.45
N PRO A 330 0.33 26.46 16.71
CA PRO A 330 -0.79 26.67 17.62
C PRO A 330 -2.10 26.04 17.15
N ASN A 331 -2.27 25.90 15.84
CA ASN A 331 -3.48 25.39 15.20
C ASN A 331 -3.38 23.91 14.78
N VAL A 332 -2.34 23.18 15.23
CA VAL A 332 -2.21 21.76 14.91
C VAL A 332 -3.41 20.98 15.44
N ASN A 333 -3.97 20.12 14.58
CA ASN A 333 -4.96 19.13 14.95
C ASN A 333 -4.28 17.91 15.61
N VAL A 334 -4.82 17.46 16.74
CA VAL A 334 -4.47 16.19 17.38
C VAL A 334 -5.66 15.26 17.20
N THR A 335 -5.58 14.32 16.26
CA THR A 335 -6.70 13.50 15.81
C THR A 335 -6.46 12.02 16.12
N SER A 336 -7.52 11.23 16.27
CA SER A 336 -7.35 9.79 16.37
C SER A 336 -6.90 9.19 15.05
N TYR A 337 -5.95 8.26 15.10
CA TYR A 337 -5.61 7.46 13.93
C TYR A 337 -6.77 6.52 13.55
N HIS A 338 -7.34 6.73 12.38
CA HIS A 338 -8.50 5.97 11.92
C HIS A 338 -8.14 4.73 11.09
N GLY A 339 -6.88 4.57 10.66
CA GLY A 339 -6.44 3.47 9.81
C GLY A 339 -6.12 2.17 10.56
N HIS A 340 -5.54 1.21 9.82
CA HIS A 340 -4.89 0.03 10.36
C HIS A 340 -3.44 0.35 10.69
N THR A 341 -3.06 0.24 11.96
CA THR A 341 -1.72 0.62 12.43
C THR A 341 -0.66 -0.35 11.92
N VAL A 342 0.60 0.10 11.91
CA VAL A 342 1.73 -0.77 11.59
C VAL A 342 1.95 -1.75 12.72
N GLN A 343 1.80 -3.05 12.43
CA GLN A 343 1.93 -4.14 13.38
C GLN A 343 3.01 -5.11 12.94
N ILE A 344 3.63 -5.77 13.92
CA ILE A 344 4.43 -6.96 13.67
C ILE A 344 3.46 -8.13 13.40
N ILE A 345 3.54 -8.70 12.21
CA ILE A 345 2.63 -9.76 11.77
C ILE A 345 3.30 -11.12 11.97
N ASP A 346 3.09 -11.75 13.13
CA ASP A 346 3.74 -13.02 13.50
C ASP A 346 3.52 -14.14 12.46
N GLY A 347 2.34 -14.19 11.82
CA GLY A 347 2.05 -15.15 10.76
C GLY A 347 2.90 -14.98 9.49
N LEU A 348 3.60 -13.86 9.37
CA LEU A 348 4.49 -13.55 8.24
C LEU A 348 5.97 -13.62 8.60
N ASP A 349 6.35 -14.08 9.80
CA ASP A 349 7.76 -14.25 10.18
C ASP A 349 8.58 -14.99 9.11
N ARG A 350 9.79 -14.49 8.83
CA ARG A 350 10.74 -15.12 7.92
C ARG A 350 11.87 -15.75 8.71
N VAL A 351 12.16 -17.01 8.41
CA VAL A 351 13.25 -17.75 9.05
C VAL A 351 14.37 -18.02 8.04
N PRO A 352 15.63 -18.16 8.49
CA PRO A 352 16.75 -18.46 7.60
C PRO A 352 16.53 -19.73 6.80
N GLN A 353 16.71 -19.60 5.48
CA GLN A 353 16.80 -20.68 4.49
C GLN A 353 18.25 -21.13 4.29
N GLY A 354 19.21 -20.25 4.56
CA GLY A 354 20.64 -20.58 4.55
C GLY A 354 21.43 -19.67 5.48
N ILE A 355 22.56 -20.17 5.96
CA ILE A 355 23.54 -19.43 6.76
C ILE A 355 24.92 -19.63 6.16
N THR A 356 25.56 -18.55 5.72
CA THR A 356 26.92 -18.57 5.16
C THR A 356 27.87 -17.92 6.15
N VAL A 357 28.86 -18.65 6.62
CA VAL A 357 29.95 -18.12 7.45
C VAL A 357 31.19 -17.98 6.59
N TYR A 358 31.86 -16.83 6.62
CA TYR A 358 33.14 -16.64 5.94
C TYR A 358 34.17 -15.92 6.81
N THR A 359 35.45 -16.20 6.56
CA THR A 359 36.57 -15.78 7.44
C THR A 359 37.50 -14.76 6.79
N ASP A 360 37.44 -14.63 5.46
CA ASP A 360 38.37 -13.79 4.68
C ASP A 360 37.79 -13.53 3.28
N VAL A 361 38.47 -12.71 2.48
CA VAL A 361 38.20 -12.48 1.05
C VAL A 361 39.38 -12.95 0.22
N VAL A 362 39.15 -13.86 -0.71
CA VAL A 362 40.18 -14.50 -1.56
C VAL A 362 40.06 -14.07 -3.02
N ASN A 363 40.99 -14.52 -3.86
CA ASN A 363 41.01 -14.30 -5.31
C ASN A 363 40.98 -12.82 -5.73
N LYS A 364 41.66 -11.96 -4.95
CA LYS A 364 41.93 -10.58 -5.32
C LYS A 364 43.05 -10.53 -6.37
N ALA A 365 42.68 -10.42 -7.65
CA ALA A 365 43.61 -10.27 -8.76
C ALA A 365 44.42 -8.95 -8.72
N SER A 366 43.91 -7.92 -8.02
CA SER A 366 44.56 -6.63 -7.81
C SER A 366 44.09 -5.98 -6.50
N ALA A 367 44.71 -4.85 -6.12
CA ALA A 367 44.24 -4.04 -4.98
C ALA A 367 42.83 -3.44 -5.20
N THR A 368 42.33 -3.42 -6.45
CA THR A 368 41.02 -2.88 -6.83
C THR A 368 40.00 -3.97 -7.14
N SER A 369 40.40 -5.23 -7.31
CA SER A 369 39.49 -6.35 -7.51
C SER A 369 38.76 -6.70 -6.21
N ARG A 370 37.46 -6.93 -6.29
CA ARG A 370 36.60 -7.22 -5.13
C ARG A 370 36.89 -8.59 -4.50
N GLY A 371 37.24 -9.58 -5.33
CA GLY A 371 37.47 -10.96 -4.88
C GLY A 371 36.15 -11.70 -4.57
N GLU A 372 36.24 -12.77 -3.79
CA GLU A 372 35.10 -13.57 -3.32
C GLU A 372 35.24 -13.93 -1.84
N ILE A 373 34.13 -14.19 -1.17
CA ILE A 373 34.18 -14.62 0.23
C ILE A 373 34.79 -16.02 0.38
N LYS A 374 35.66 -16.19 1.37
CA LYS A 374 36.21 -17.49 1.75
C LYS A 374 35.26 -18.20 2.71
N VAL A 375 34.32 -18.96 2.15
CA VAL A 375 33.30 -19.69 2.91
C VAL A 375 33.92 -20.75 3.82
N ASP A 376 33.51 -20.73 5.09
CA ASP A 376 33.74 -21.82 6.05
C ASP A 376 32.58 -22.82 5.94
N HIS A 377 32.77 -23.84 5.09
CA HIS A 377 31.76 -24.86 4.86
C HIS A 377 31.42 -25.71 6.10
N ALA A 378 32.28 -25.74 7.12
CA ALA A 378 31.99 -26.51 8.34
C ALA A 378 31.01 -25.79 9.27
N ARG A 379 30.96 -24.45 9.21
CA ARG A 379 30.04 -23.60 10.00
C ARG A 379 28.86 -23.06 9.21
N SER A 380 28.91 -23.14 7.87
CA SER A 380 27.80 -22.75 7.00
C SER A 380 26.73 -23.83 6.94
N VAL A 381 25.47 -23.43 6.78
CA VAL A 381 24.30 -24.30 6.73
C VAL A 381 23.49 -23.97 5.48
N THR A 382 23.41 -24.93 4.55
CA THR A 382 22.68 -24.75 3.27
C THR A 382 21.40 -25.58 3.19
N ASP A 383 21.13 -26.40 4.19
CA ASP A 383 19.92 -27.23 4.26
C ASP A 383 18.74 -26.42 4.82
N LEU A 384 17.74 -26.19 3.96
CA LEU A 384 16.52 -25.41 4.22
C LEU A 384 15.73 -25.93 5.44
N GLU A 385 15.77 -27.23 5.72
CA GLU A 385 15.00 -27.86 6.81
C GLU A 385 15.63 -27.60 8.19
N VAL A 386 16.91 -27.23 8.23
CA VAL A 386 17.67 -27.09 9.48
C VAL A 386 18.27 -25.71 9.69
N ALA A 387 18.41 -24.89 8.64
CA ALA A 387 19.01 -23.55 8.73
C ALA A 387 18.37 -22.69 9.84
N TRP A 388 17.04 -22.60 9.87
CA TRP A 388 16.32 -21.77 10.85
C TRP A 388 16.53 -22.11 12.32
N ARG A 389 16.92 -23.35 12.63
CA ARG A 389 17.16 -23.85 14.01
C ARG A 389 18.65 -24.05 14.31
N SER A 390 19.52 -23.70 13.37
CA SER A 390 20.96 -23.90 13.51
C SER A 390 21.59 -22.74 14.27
N ALA A 391 22.38 -23.06 15.27
CA ALA A 391 23.17 -22.08 16.00
C ALA A 391 24.57 -21.96 15.38
N VAL A 392 25.08 -20.74 15.27
CA VAL A 392 26.37 -20.45 14.63
C VAL A 392 27.24 -19.64 15.58
N THR A 393 28.48 -20.11 15.78
CA THR A 393 29.50 -19.34 16.50
C THR A 393 30.33 -18.53 15.51
N ILE A 394 30.38 -17.21 15.73
CA ILE A 394 31.28 -16.30 15.04
C ILE A 394 32.33 -15.77 16.02
N ALA A 395 33.59 -15.71 15.60
CA ALA A 395 34.69 -15.07 16.29
C ALA A 395 34.99 -13.69 15.67
N SER A 396 35.80 -12.88 16.35
CA SER A 396 36.27 -11.60 15.79
C SER A 396 36.95 -11.82 14.43
N GLY A 397 36.48 -11.12 13.40
CA GLY A 397 36.92 -11.27 12.01
C GLY A 397 36.08 -12.23 11.16
N ASP A 398 35.24 -13.08 11.77
CA ASP A 398 34.25 -13.87 11.04
C ASP A 398 33.00 -13.02 10.72
N VAL A 399 32.30 -13.41 9.66
CA VAL A 399 31.00 -12.85 9.29
C VAL A 399 30.02 -13.98 9.00
N ALA A 400 28.77 -13.84 9.46
CA ALA A 400 27.66 -14.74 9.13
C ALA A 400 26.58 -14.00 8.35
N ILE A 401 26.18 -14.51 7.20
CA ILE A 401 25.07 -14.01 6.38
C ILE A 401 23.91 -15.00 6.45
N TYR A 402 22.74 -14.52 6.84
CA TYR A 402 21.48 -15.26 6.88
C TYR A 402 20.62 -14.87 5.68
N ASP A 403 20.24 -15.84 4.85
CA ASP A 403 19.26 -15.64 3.77
C ASP A 403 17.85 -16.00 4.29
N LEU A 404 16.94 -15.02 4.34
CA LEU A 404 15.56 -15.23 4.77
C LEU A 404 14.63 -15.73 3.66
N GLY A 405 15.14 -15.89 2.44
CA GLY A 405 14.43 -16.39 1.26
C GLY A 405 13.40 -15.44 0.67
N GLN A 406 13.19 -14.27 1.29
CA GLN A 406 12.21 -13.28 0.89
C GLN A 406 12.74 -11.88 1.21
N ASN A 407 12.71 -10.97 0.23
CA ASN A 407 12.88 -9.55 0.49
C ASN A 407 11.65 -9.02 1.23
N MET A 408 11.80 -8.79 2.54
CA MET A 408 10.74 -8.41 3.46
C MET A 408 11.01 -7.02 4.05
N VAL A 409 10.03 -6.47 4.78
CA VAL A 409 10.19 -5.22 5.53
C VAL A 409 9.81 -5.43 6.97
N GLY A 410 10.61 -4.88 7.87
CA GLY A 410 10.41 -4.99 9.31
C GLY A 410 11.74 -4.92 10.05
N ILE A 411 11.94 -5.83 11.00
CA ILE A 411 13.05 -5.81 11.95
C ILE A 411 13.58 -7.22 12.22
N PRO A 412 14.85 -7.40 12.66
CA PRO A 412 15.29 -8.70 13.13
C PRO A 412 14.73 -9.01 14.52
N ARG A 413 14.73 -10.30 14.86
CA ARG A 413 14.77 -10.80 16.23
C ARG A 413 15.93 -11.77 16.33
N ILE A 414 16.95 -11.44 17.10
CA ILE A 414 18.15 -12.26 17.27
C ILE A 414 18.26 -12.74 18.72
N THR A 415 18.56 -14.02 18.89
CA THR A 415 18.91 -14.60 20.20
C THR A 415 20.40 -14.93 20.19
N VAL A 416 21.14 -14.34 21.13
CA VAL A 416 22.59 -14.40 21.18
C VAL A 416 23.10 -14.75 22.57
N GLN A 417 24.26 -15.38 22.62
CA GLN A 417 24.99 -15.66 23.85
C GLN A 417 26.45 -15.25 23.69
N GLY A 418 26.98 -14.50 24.64
CA GLY A 418 28.35 -14.00 24.61
C GLY A 418 28.76 -13.33 25.91
N ARG A 419 29.99 -12.83 25.98
CA ARG A 419 30.48 -12.12 27.17
C ARG A 419 29.86 -10.72 27.24
N LYS A 420 29.63 -10.23 28.46
CA LYS A 420 29.25 -8.84 28.72
C LYS A 420 30.19 -7.87 28.00
N GLY A 421 29.62 -6.85 27.35
CA GLY A 421 30.37 -5.83 26.61
C GLY A 421 30.77 -6.23 25.19
N THR A 422 30.54 -7.49 24.79
CA THR A 422 30.69 -7.87 23.37
C THR A 422 29.64 -7.11 22.57
N GLN A 423 30.04 -6.45 21.49
CA GLN A 423 29.15 -5.73 20.58
C GLN A 423 29.11 -6.43 19.22
N ILE A 424 27.90 -6.69 18.74
CA ILE A 424 27.65 -7.19 17.39
C ILE A 424 27.04 -6.08 16.51
N SER A 425 27.35 -6.10 15.22
CA SER A 425 26.65 -5.35 14.18
C SER A 425 25.74 -6.27 13.39
N ILE A 426 24.57 -5.77 13.02
CA ILE A 426 23.56 -6.47 12.22
C ILE A 426 23.24 -5.57 11.01
N ARG A 427 23.64 -5.98 9.80
CA ARG A 427 23.47 -5.21 8.57
C ARG A 427 22.48 -5.88 7.63
N TYR A 428 21.81 -5.08 6.82
CA TYR A 428 20.70 -5.53 5.98
C TYR A 428 20.94 -5.27 4.50
N ALA A 429 20.51 -6.19 3.65
CA ALA A 429 20.55 -6.03 2.19
C ALA A 429 19.41 -6.77 1.48
N GLU A 430 19.03 -6.26 0.32
CA GLU A 430 18.01 -6.89 -0.53
C GLU A 430 18.59 -8.03 -1.38
N ILE A 431 19.86 -7.93 -1.76
CA ILE A 431 20.57 -8.85 -2.67
C ILE A 431 22.03 -9.04 -2.24
N LEU A 432 22.67 -10.11 -2.72
CA LEU A 432 24.11 -10.37 -2.52
C LEU A 432 24.92 -9.90 -3.74
N ASN A 433 26.18 -9.57 -3.50
CA ASN A 433 27.17 -9.36 -4.54
C ASN A 433 27.47 -10.65 -5.30
N ASP A 434 27.76 -10.51 -6.59
CA ASP A 434 28.31 -11.56 -7.45
C ASP A 434 29.52 -11.01 -8.24
N TYR A 435 29.90 -11.66 -9.34
CA TYR A 435 31.01 -11.20 -10.19
C TYR A 435 30.59 -10.21 -11.27
N SER A 436 29.31 -9.84 -11.35
CA SER A 436 28.76 -8.99 -12.39
C SER A 436 29.17 -7.52 -12.20
N ASN A 437 28.90 -6.70 -13.22
CA ASN A 437 29.18 -5.28 -13.16
C ASN A 437 28.31 -4.58 -12.10
N GLY A 438 28.82 -3.50 -11.50
CA GLY A 438 28.07 -2.71 -10.52
C GLY A 438 28.08 -3.23 -9.07
N ALA A 439 28.59 -4.45 -8.80
CA ALA A 439 28.76 -4.94 -7.41
C ALA A 439 29.56 -3.95 -6.53
N ASP A 440 29.37 -3.96 -5.21
CA ASP A 440 30.07 -3.06 -4.27
C ASP A 440 31.03 -3.78 -3.31
N GLY A 441 31.00 -5.13 -3.33
CA GLY A 441 31.76 -5.99 -2.44
C GLY A 441 32.20 -7.31 -3.11
N PRO A 442 32.89 -8.18 -2.37
CA PRO A 442 33.28 -9.50 -2.86
C PRO A 442 32.05 -10.36 -3.19
N ALA A 443 32.16 -11.22 -4.21
CA ALA A 443 31.09 -12.16 -4.55
C ALA A 443 30.69 -13.00 -3.33
N GLY A 444 29.38 -13.08 -3.06
CA GLY A 444 28.77 -13.75 -1.92
C GLY A 444 28.54 -12.88 -0.67
N SER A 445 29.09 -11.66 -0.58
CA SER A 445 28.76 -10.73 0.53
C SER A 445 27.48 -9.97 0.26
N ILE A 446 26.91 -9.30 1.27
CA ILE A 446 25.75 -8.42 1.06
C ILE A 446 26.08 -7.24 0.13
N TYR A 447 25.11 -6.84 -0.71
CA TYR A 447 25.21 -5.66 -1.59
C TYR A 447 24.44 -4.49 -0.99
N THR A 448 25.08 -3.33 -0.84
CA THR A 448 24.52 -2.18 -0.11
C THR A 448 24.59 -0.84 -0.86
N ALA A 449 25.19 -0.79 -2.04
CA ALA A 449 25.33 0.46 -2.79
C ALA A 449 23.98 1.09 -3.15
N ASN A 450 22.93 0.29 -3.39
CA ASN A 450 21.59 0.81 -3.68
C ASN A 450 20.89 1.44 -2.46
N LEU A 451 21.38 1.20 -1.24
CA LEU A 451 20.91 1.88 -0.02
C LEU A 451 21.36 3.35 0.02
N ARG A 452 22.26 3.75 -0.89
CA ARG A 452 22.88 5.07 -1.01
C ARG A 452 23.62 5.46 0.26
N ASN A 453 23.03 6.29 1.10
CA ASN A 453 23.62 6.69 2.38
C ASN A 453 22.77 6.29 3.59
N ALA A 454 21.76 5.43 3.43
CA ALA A 454 21.16 4.72 4.55
C ALA A 454 22.13 3.64 5.02
N LYS A 455 22.50 3.63 6.29
CA LYS A 455 23.43 2.61 6.80
C LYS A 455 22.76 1.24 6.96
N ALA A 456 21.46 1.22 7.27
CA ALA A 456 20.68 0.01 7.56
C ALA A 456 21.48 -0.97 8.45
N SER A 457 21.86 -0.49 9.64
CA SER A 457 22.76 -1.22 10.54
C SER A 457 22.32 -1.06 12.00
N ASP A 458 22.02 -2.17 12.66
CA ASP A 458 21.78 -2.19 14.09
C ASP A 458 23.03 -2.65 14.86
N TYR A 459 23.18 -2.18 16.10
CA TYR A 459 24.30 -2.53 16.97
C TYR A 459 23.76 -3.00 18.32
N TYR A 460 24.21 -4.15 18.80
CA TYR A 460 23.78 -4.69 20.09
C TYR A 460 24.98 -5.03 20.97
N THR A 461 25.08 -4.37 22.14
CA THR A 461 26.07 -4.67 23.17
C THR A 461 25.44 -5.58 24.23
N LEU A 462 26.03 -6.76 24.43
CA LEU A 462 25.51 -7.81 25.30
C LEU A 462 25.71 -7.47 26.79
N LYS A 463 24.74 -7.85 27.64
CA LYS A 463 24.88 -7.77 29.11
C LYS A 463 25.58 -8.95 29.75
N GLY A 464 25.77 -10.05 29.02
CA GLY A 464 26.50 -11.25 29.45
C GLY A 464 25.67 -12.25 30.24
N SER A 465 24.40 -12.45 29.89
CA SER A 465 23.50 -13.44 30.47
C SER A 465 24.06 -14.86 30.33
N ALA A 466 23.97 -15.66 31.40
CA ALA A 466 24.45 -17.03 31.42
C ALA A 466 23.62 -18.00 30.54
N MET A 467 22.37 -17.62 30.19
CA MET A 467 21.47 -18.47 29.38
C MET A 467 21.46 -18.03 27.90
N GLU A 468 20.94 -16.85 27.62
CA GLU A 468 20.89 -16.16 26.32
C GLU A 468 20.23 -14.78 26.49
N GLU A 469 20.36 -13.91 25.50
CA GLU A 469 19.71 -12.60 25.41
C GLU A 469 19.01 -12.46 24.06
N THR A 470 17.89 -11.76 24.02
CA THR A 470 17.15 -11.47 22.78
C THR A 470 17.17 -9.98 22.51
N TYR A 471 17.53 -9.61 21.28
CA TYR A 471 17.46 -8.25 20.77
C TYR A 471 16.45 -8.16 19.62
N GLN A 472 15.63 -7.12 19.65
CA GLN A 472 14.69 -6.74 18.60
C GLN A 472 14.51 -5.21 18.70
N PRO A 473 14.88 -4.43 17.66
CA PRO A 473 14.72 -2.98 17.71
C PRO A 473 13.25 -2.56 17.74
N THR A 474 12.97 -1.36 18.24
CA THR A 474 11.59 -0.85 18.32
C THR A 474 11.42 0.52 17.67
N LEU A 475 12.51 1.21 17.36
CA LEU A 475 12.51 2.61 16.89
C LEU A 475 13.05 2.76 15.46
N THR A 476 13.17 1.66 14.71
CA THR A 476 13.62 1.64 13.30
C THR A 476 12.96 0.49 12.51
N TYR A 477 13.17 0.46 11.20
CA TYR A 477 12.81 -0.65 10.31
C TYR A 477 13.70 -0.67 9.06
N HIS A 478 13.77 -1.83 8.41
CA HIS A 478 14.61 -2.07 7.22
C HIS A 478 13.85 -2.86 6.16
N GLY A 479 14.22 -2.70 4.89
CA GLY A 479 13.82 -3.58 3.78
C GLY A 479 14.97 -4.48 3.37
N PHE A 480 14.80 -5.81 3.47
CA PHE A 480 15.90 -6.77 3.33
C PHE A 480 15.45 -8.22 3.11
N ARG A 481 16.33 -8.98 2.47
CA ARG A 481 16.31 -10.46 2.43
C ARG A 481 17.46 -11.07 3.22
N TYR A 482 18.62 -10.41 3.19
CA TYR A 482 19.86 -10.90 3.76
C TYR A 482 20.22 -10.11 5.01
N VAL A 483 20.66 -10.83 6.05
CA VAL A 483 21.12 -10.24 7.31
C VAL A 483 22.57 -10.67 7.56
N GLU A 484 23.48 -9.71 7.62
CA GLU A 484 24.88 -9.91 7.98
C GLU A 484 25.09 -9.65 9.48
N VAL A 485 25.73 -10.58 10.18
CA VAL A 485 26.10 -10.43 11.59
C VAL A 485 27.61 -10.57 11.75
N ALA A 486 28.23 -9.59 12.42
CA ALA A 486 29.66 -9.55 12.70
C ALA A 486 29.92 -8.99 14.10
N ILE A 487 31.12 -9.26 14.64
CA ILE A 487 31.57 -8.71 15.93
C ILE A 487 32.31 -7.40 15.67
N VAL A 488 31.85 -6.32 16.31
CA VAL A 488 32.51 -5.01 16.31
C VAL A 488 33.54 -4.92 17.42
N GLU A 489 33.17 -5.40 18.63
CA GLU A 489 34.03 -5.42 19.80
C GLU A 489 33.82 -6.73 20.59
N GLY A 490 34.90 -7.39 21.00
CA GLY A 490 34.86 -8.66 21.74
C GLY A 490 35.48 -9.84 21.00
N GLU A 491 35.39 -11.04 21.60
CA GLU A 491 36.09 -12.25 21.11
C GLU A 491 35.20 -13.14 20.23
N SER A 492 34.04 -13.56 20.73
CA SER A 492 33.15 -14.50 20.07
C SER A 492 31.72 -14.43 20.60
N VAL A 493 30.73 -14.73 19.76
CA VAL A 493 29.33 -14.94 20.15
C VAL A 493 28.76 -16.21 19.54
N LEU A 494 27.79 -16.81 20.22
CA LEU A 494 26.91 -17.84 19.68
C LEU A 494 25.58 -17.19 19.30
N ILE A 495 25.28 -17.14 18.01
CA ILE A 495 23.96 -16.77 17.49
C ILE A 495 23.10 -18.02 17.53
N LYS A 496 22.06 -18.04 18.36
CA LYS A 496 21.20 -19.21 18.56
C LYS A 496 20.02 -19.24 17.59
N SER A 497 19.47 -18.08 17.29
CA SER A 497 18.39 -17.94 16.31
C SER A 497 18.35 -16.53 15.76
N LEU A 498 17.86 -16.43 14.53
CA LEU A 498 17.54 -15.19 13.85
C LEU A 498 16.19 -15.36 13.15
N THR A 499 15.32 -14.37 13.28
CA THR A 499 14.01 -14.34 12.59
C THR A 499 13.78 -12.93 12.07
N GLY A 500 13.38 -12.80 10.82
CA GLY A 500 12.85 -11.55 10.27
C GLY A 500 11.40 -11.39 10.70
N LYS A 501 11.11 -10.35 11.49
CA LYS A 501 9.77 -10.00 11.96
C LYS A 501 9.17 -9.00 10.97
N VAL A 502 8.19 -9.45 10.19
CA VAL A 502 7.55 -8.62 9.17
C VAL A 502 6.68 -7.56 9.84
N ALA A 503 6.82 -6.31 9.41
CA ALA A 503 5.99 -5.20 9.87
C ALA A 503 5.34 -4.50 8.68
N MET A 504 4.04 -4.23 8.80
CA MET A 504 3.24 -3.52 7.80
C MET A 504 2.01 -2.91 8.49
N SER A 505 1.39 -1.90 7.87
CA SER A 505 0.01 -1.54 8.22
C SER A 505 -0.86 -2.79 8.12
N ALA A 506 -1.58 -3.13 9.20
CA ALA A 506 -2.24 -4.43 9.36
C ALA A 506 -3.52 -4.59 8.53
N LEU A 507 -3.38 -4.46 7.21
CA LEU A 507 -4.45 -4.55 6.23
C LEU A 507 -4.82 -6.02 6.01
N PRO A 508 -6.09 -6.41 6.20
CA PRO A 508 -6.57 -7.74 5.81
C PRO A 508 -6.36 -8.01 4.33
N GLU A 509 -5.88 -9.19 3.97
CA GLU A 509 -5.83 -9.64 2.58
C GLU A 509 -7.24 -9.94 2.09
N THR A 510 -7.61 -9.37 0.93
CA THR A 510 -8.94 -9.47 0.34
C THR A 510 -8.91 -10.16 -1.02
N GLY A 511 -7.75 -10.28 -1.66
CA GLY A 511 -7.61 -10.85 -3.01
C GLY A 511 -6.79 -12.13 -3.02
N SER A 512 -7.12 -13.04 -3.93
CA SER A 512 -6.25 -14.16 -4.26
C SER A 512 -6.27 -14.47 -5.76
N ILE A 513 -5.11 -14.83 -6.31
CA ILE A 513 -4.98 -15.35 -7.67
C ILE A 513 -4.05 -16.56 -7.65
N LYS A 514 -4.44 -17.62 -8.35
CA LYS A 514 -3.59 -18.76 -8.66
C LYS A 514 -3.82 -19.22 -10.08
N THR A 515 -2.76 -19.51 -10.81
CA THR A 515 -2.78 -19.94 -12.21
C THR A 515 -2.06 -21.27 -12.39
N SER A 516 -2.22 -21.88 -13.57
CA SER A 516 -1.42 -23.05 -13.97
C SER A 516 0.06 -22.75 -14.22
N HIS A 517 0.47 -21.47 -14.27
CA HIS A 517 1.83 -21.07 -14.62
C HIS A 517 2.64 -20.65 -13.38
N PRO A 518 3.72 -21.38 -13.03
CA PRO A 518 4.46 -21.14 -11.79
C PRO A 518 5.09 -19.74 -11.71
N ASP A 519 5.67 -19.23 -12.80
CA ASP A 519 6.30 -17.90 -12.78
C ASP A 519 5.28 -16.76 -12.61
N ILE A 520 4.04 -16.95 -13.06
CA ILE A 520 2.96 -15.97 -12.87
C ILE A 520 2.48 -15.98 -11.42
N ASN A 521 2.44 -17.16 -10.80
CA ASN A 521 2.19 -17.28 -9.36
C ASN A 521 3.32 -16.62 -8.55
N GLN A 522 4.57 -16.76 -9.00
CA GLN A 522 5.71 -16.07 -8.36
C GLN A 522 5.61 -14.55 -8.55
N LEU A 523 5.26 -14.06 -9.74
CA LEU A 523 5.02 -12.64 -9.99
C LEU A 523 3.93 -12.09 -9.06
N TYR A 524 2.79 -12.76 -8.94
CA TYR A 524 1.72 -12.34 -8.03
C TYR A 524 2.19 -12.35 -6.56
N SER A 525 2.98 -13.35 -6.14
CA SER A 525 3.62 -13.36 -4.82
C SER A 525 4.55 -12.15 -4.63
N ASN A 526 5.37 -11.80 -5.63
CA ASN A 526 6.26 -10.65 -5.60
C ASN A 526 5.49 -9.33 -5.44
N ILE A 527 4.33 -9.22 -6.10
CA ILE A 527 3.44 -8.05 -6.01
C ILE A 527 2.89 -7.92 -4.59
N MET A 528 2.39 -9.02 -4.00
CA MET A 528 1.91 -9.04 -2.62
C MET A 528 3.01 -8.61 -1.64
N TRP A 529 4.21 -9.16 -1.76
CA TRP A 529 5.34 -8.77 -0.90
C TRP A 529 5.80 -7.32 -1.11
N GLY A 530 5.75 -6.82 -2.35
CA GLY A 530 6.04 -5.42 -2.66
C GLY A 530 5.05 -4.47 -1.98
N GLN A 531 3.75 -4.80 -2.00
CA GLN A 531 2.73 -4.03 -1.29
C GLN A 531 2.93 -4.08 0.23
N ARG A 532 3.08 -5.29 0.82
CA ARG A 532 3.32 -5.46 2.26
C ARG A 532 4.50 -4.61 2.73
N GLY A 533 5.58 -4.60 1.95
CA GLY A 533 6.80 -3.89 2.31
C GLY A 533 6.68 -2.37 2.33
N ASN A 534 5.79 -1.82 1.50
CA ASN A 534 5.72 -0.39 1.26
C ASN A 534 4.47 0.27 1.85
N TYR A 535 3.59 -0.52 2.46
CA TYR A 535 2.42 -0.01 3.16
C TYR A 535 2.74 0.04 4.66
N LEU A 536 3.60 0.99 5.03
CA LEU A 536 4.08 1.19 6.41
C LEU A 536 3.82 2.65 6.80
N TRP A 537 2.69 2.88 7.49
CA TRP A 537 2.10 4.19 7.82
C TRP A 537 1.66 5.04 6.62
N ILE A 538 2.42 5.04 5.53
CA ILE A 538 2.15 5.69 4.24
C ILE A 538 2.52 4.73 3.08
N PRO A 539 1.97 4.91 1.86
CA PRO A 539 2.38 4.17 0.67
C PRO A 539 3.76 4.65 0.19
N SER A 540 4.83 4.14 0.78
CA SER A 540 6.21 4.53 0.43
C SER A 540 6.64 3.97 -0.92
N ASP A 541 7.44 4.71 -1.66
CA ASP A 541 8.05 4.22 -2.91
C ASP A 541 8.89 2.94 -2.69
N CYS A 542 9.81 2.98 -1.74
CA CYS A 542 10.67 1.86 -1.40
C CYS A 542 10.96 1.83 0.11
N PRO A 543 11.27 0.67 0.72
CA PRO A 543 11.34 0.56 2.19
C PRO A 543 12.76 0.51 2.78
N GLN A 544 13.81 0.53 1.95
CA GLN A 544 15.19 0.20 2.33
C GLN A 544 16.15 1.39 2.29
N ARG A 545 16.15 2.19 1.21
CA ARG A 545 17.14 3.26 1.02
C ARG A 545 16.74 4.52 1.79
N ASN A 546 17.56 5.55 1.70
CA ASN A 546 17.33 6.88 2.25
C ASN A 546 16.21 7.68 1.52
N GLU A 547 15.03 7.12 1.38
CA GLU A 547 13.88 7.76 0.72
C GLU A 547 12.57 7.46 1.45
N ARG A 548 11.90 6.34 1.13
CA ARG A 548 10.74 5.84 1.88
C ARG A 548 9.63 6.88 2.02
N VAL A 549 9.36 7.62 0.94
CA VAL A 549 8.41 8.74 0.93
C VAL A 549 7.16 8.36 0.15
N GLY A 550 6.04 8.98 0.49
CA GLY A 550 4.74 8.69 -0.12
C GLY A 550 4.60 9.31 -1.50
N TRP A 551 5.34 8.81 -2.49
CA TRP A 551 5.28 9.29 -3.87
C TRP A 551 3.89 9.06 -4.46
N SER A 552 3.28 10.13 -4.96
CA SER A 552 1.88 10.14 -5.36
C SER A 552 1.65 9.40 -6.69
N GLY A 553 2.60 9.49 -7.63
CA GLY A 553 2.59 8.77 -8.90
C GLY A 553 2.54 7.25 -8.70
N ASP A 554 3.43 6.73 -7.86
CA ASP A 554 3.45 5.33 -7.41
C ASP A 554 2.11 4.94 -6.76
N THR A 555 1.64 5.77 -5.83
CA THR A 555 0.40 5.48 -5.10
C THR A 555 -0.80 5.35 -6.05
N GLN A 556 -0.97 6.27 -7.01
CA GLN A 556 -2.12 6.23 -7.91
C GLN A 556 -2.12 5.04 -8.87
N LEU A 557 -0.95 4.67 -9.44
CA LEU A 557 -0.87 3.59 -10.42
C LEU A 557 -1.15 2.24 -9.76
N PHE A 558 -0.83 2.11 -8.46
CA PHE A 558 -0.97 0.86 -7.73
C PHE A 558 -2.27 0.77 -6.90
N ALA A 559 -2.97 1.88 -6.65
CA ALA A 559 -4.13 1.95 -5.77
C ALA A 559 -5.20 0.87 -6.05
N ASN A 560 -5.51 0.62 -7.33
CA ASN A 560 -6.51 -0.38 -7.70
C ASN A 560 -6.03 -1.81 -7.39
N THR A 561 -4.78 -2.13 -7.73
CA THR A 561 -4.14 -3.40 -7.33
C THR A 561 -4.14 -3.55 -5.81
N ALA A 562 -3.78 -2.49 -5.09
CA ALA A 562 -3.71 -2.50 -3.64
C ALA A 562 -5.05 -2.84 -2.99
N LEU A 563 -6.14 -2.26 -3.52
CA LEU A 563 -7.51 -2.47 -3.06
C LEU A 563 -8.08 -3.85 -3.42
N TYR A 564 -7.60 -4.48 -4.50
CA TYR A 564 -7.91 -5.89 -4.76
C TYR A 564 -7.18 -6.82 -3.80
N ASN A 565 -5.89 -6.56 -3.57
CA ASN A 565 -5.03 -7.44 -2.76
C ASN A 565 -5.39 -7.38 -1.27
N MET A 566 -5.66 -6.19 -0.74
CA MET A 566 -5.87 -5.93 0.68
C MET A 566 -6.95 -4.86 0.90
N ASP A 567 -7.54 -4.83 2.09
CA ASP A 567 -8.46 -3.78 2.53
C ASP A 567 -7.68 -2.48 2.83
N ALA A 568 -7.29 -1.78 1.75
CA ALA A 568 -6.47 -0.58 1.78
C ALA A 568 -7.27 0.73 1.83
N ALA A 569 -8.60 0.68 1.99
CA ALA A 569 -9.47 1.84 1.86
C ALA A 569 -9.12 2.96 2.86
N LEU A 570 -9.06 2.65 4.16
CA LEU A 570 -8.70 3.62 5.20
C LEU A 570 -7.23 4.05 5.13
N PHE A 571 -6.37 3.18 4.63
CA PHE A 571 -4.95 3.50 4.47
C PHE A 571 -4.76 4.59 3.40
N LEU A 572 -5.45 4.44 2.26
CA LEU A 572 -5.47 5.43 1.19
C LEU A 572 -6.26 6.69 1.58
N GLU A 573 -7.34 6.56 2.37
CA GLU A 573 -8.05 7.72 2.93
C GLU A 573 -7.13 8.56 3.84
N ASN A 574 -6.39 7.93 4.75
CA ASN A 574 -5.42 8.61 5.61
C ASN A 574 -4.31 9.31 4.81
N TRP A 575 -3.80 8.65 3.77
CA TRP A 575 -2.81 9.27 2.89
C TRP A 575 -3.40 10.43 2.09
N MET A 576 -4.65 10.33 1.64
CA MET A 576 -5.35 11.39 0.93
C MET A 576 -5.54 12.63 1.82
N ASP A 577 -5.89 12.44 3.10
CA ASP A 577 -5.99 13.54 4.08
C ASP A 577 -4.67 14.30 4.16
N MET A 578 -3.55 13.58 4.22
CA MET A 578 -2.21 14.17 4.22
C MET A 578 -1.85 14.87 2.91
N LEU A 579 -2.31 14.35 1.76
CA LEU A 579 -2.08 14.98 0.46
C LEU A 579 -2.84 16.32 0.34
N VAL A 580 -4.08 16.38 0.83
CA VAL A 580 -4.87 17.62 0.91
C VAL A 580 -4.20 18.63 1.85
N GLU A 581 -3.74 18.20 3.02
CA GLU A 581 -2.99 19.07 3.93
C GLU A 581 -1.73 19.64 3.26
N ASN A 582 -1.01 18.84 2.46
CA ASN A 582 0.15 19.33 1.73
C ASN A 582 -0.21 20.26 0.59
N GLN A 583 -1.33 20.05 -0.12
CA GLN A 583 -1.83 21.00 -1.12
C GLN A 583 -2.04 22.38 -0.48
N ASP A 584 -2.66 22.41 0.69
CA ASP A 584 -3.00 23.64 1.41
C ASP A 584 -1.74 24.34 1.98
N THR A 585 -0.76 23.58 2.48
CA THR A 585 0.44 24.18 3.10
C THR A 585 1.56 24.47 2.10
N TYR A 586 1.73 23.61 1.09
CA TYR A 586 2.94 23.57 0.25
C TYR A 586 2.65 23.62 -1.26
N GLY A 587 1.42 23.34 -1.67
CA GLY A 587 1.05 23.14 -3.07
C GLY A 587 0.53 24.39 -3.80
N ASN A 588 0.14 25.44 -3.08
CA ASN A 588 -0.46 26.66 -3.66
C ASN A 588 -1.65 26.35 -4.58
N GLY A 589 -2.53 25.41 -4.19
CA GLY A 589 -3.66 24.96 -5.01
C GLY A 589 -3.37 23.70 -5.82
N ALA A 590 -2.11 23.35 -6.08
CA ALA A 590 -1.75 22.08 -6.71
C ALA A 590 -1.48 20.96 -5.69
N PHE A 591 -1.87 19.73 -6.00
CA PHE A 591 -1.39 18.58 -5.21
C PHE A 591 0.14 18.41 -5.34
N THR A 592 0.78 17.97 -4.26
CA THR A 592 2.23 17.71 -4.20
C THR A 592 2.57 16.30 -4.71
N SER A 593 3.77 16.10 -5.27
CA SER A 593 4.19 14.75 -5.74
C SER A 593 4.55 13.75 -4.64
N THR A 594 4.56 14.19 -3.38
CA THR A 594 4.80 13.35 -2.20
C THR A 594 3.82 13.73 -1.09
N ALA A 595 3.49 12.80 -0.20
CA ALA A 595 2.81 13.12 1.06
C ALA A 595 3.27 12.18 2.20
N PRO A 596 3.83 12.72 3.32
CA PRO A 596 4.12 14.14 3.62
C PRO A 596 5.16 14.77 2.69
N SER A 597 5.04 16.08 2.41
CA SER A 597 5.95 16.82 1.52
C SER A 597 6.63 18.03 2.21
N GLY A 598 7.25 18.90 1.42
CA GLY A 598 7.65 20.23 1.86
C GLY A 598 8.80 20.25 2.88
N ARG A 599 8.49 20.47 4.15
CA ARG A 599 9.48 20.63 5.24
C ARG A 599 10.12 19.32 5.69
N TYR A 600 9.66 18.18 5.19
CA TYR A 600 10.24 16.85 5.45
C TYR A 600 11.18 16.41 4.33
N ALA A 601 10.73 16.57 3.09
CA ALA A 601 11.48 16.25 1.89
C ALA A 601 11.28 17.40 0.88
N ASN A 602 12.37 18.02 0.44
CA ASN A 602 12.33 19.24 -0.38
C ASN A 602 11.98 18.94 -1.86
N PHE A 603 10.78 18.39 -2.07
CA PHE A 603 10.18 18.12 -3.37
C PHE A 603 9.12 19.16 -3.77
N ARG A 604 9.13 20.34 -3.14
CA ARG A 604 8.14 21.41 -3.42
C ARG A 604 8.12 21.85 -4.89
N GLY A 605 9.29 21.81 -5.55
CA GLY A 605 9.39 22.09 -6.99
C GLY A 605 8.68 21.08 -7.88
N PHE A 606 8.13 20.00 -7.32
CA PHE A 606 7.36 18.99 -8.04
C PHE A 606 5.84 19.13 -7.87
N ALA A 607 5.33 20.09 -7.10
CA ALA A 607 3.87 20.29 -7.02
C ALA A 607 3.25 20.56 -8.41
N GLY A 608 2.10 19.93 -8.68
CA GLY A 608 1.38 20.09 -9.95
C GLY A 608 2.00 19.39 -11.17
N ASN A 609 2.89 18.41 -10.99
CA ASN A 609 3.34 17.57 -12.11
C ASN A 609 2.28 16.53 -12.50
N GLY A 610 1.85 16.57 -13.75
CA GLY A 610 0.96 15.58 -14.35
C GLY A 610 1.56 14.17 -14.31
N GLY A 611 0.75 13.17 -14.00
CA GLY A 611 1.14 11.80 -13.65
C GLY A 611 1.46 11.58 -12.15
N TRP A 612 1.54 12.64 -11.35
CA TRP A 612 1.82 12.56 -9.91
C TRP A 612 0.79 13.33 -9.09
N ALA A 613 0.57 14.61 -9.38
CA ALA A 613 -0.37 15.45 -8.64
C ALA A 613 -1.83 14.94 -8.79
N ASP A 614 -2.12 14.34 -9.94
CA ASP A 614 -3.39 13.73 -10.34
C ASP A 614 -3.83 12.60 -9.39
N ALA A 615 -2.92 12.09 -8.55
CA ALA A 615 -3.24 11.12 -7.51
C ALA A 615 -4.32 11.64 -6.55
N GLY A 616 -4.38 12.96 -6.34
CA GLY A 616 -5.45 13.59 -5.55
C GLY A 616 -6.84 13.50 -6.17
N ILE A 617 -6.96 13.09 -7.43
CA ILE A 617 -8.21 12.85 -8.17
C ILE A 617 -8.38 11.34 -8.45
N VAL A 618 -7.32 10.67 -8.91
CA VAL A 618 -7.33 9.24 -9.27
C VAL A 618 -7.54 8.33 -8.04
N VAL A 619 -6.94 8.64 -6.89
CA VAL A 619 -7.10 7.81 -5.68
C VAL A 619 -8.53 7.88 -5.12
N PRO A 620 -9.14 9.06 -4.90
CA PRO A 620 -10.55 9.13 -4.49
C PRO A 620 -11.50 8.38 -5.43
N TRP A 621 -11.34 8.55 -6.75
CA TRP A 621 -12.11 7.79 -7.74
C TRP A 621 -11.95 6.28 -7.52
N THR A 622 -10.71 5.80 -7.42
CA THR A 622 -10.41 4.37 -7.30
C THR A 622 -10.98 3.77 -6.00
N VAL A 623 -10.82 4.48 -4.87
CA VAL A 623 -11.39 4.05 -3.57
C VAL A 623 -12.91 3.99 -3.65
N TRP A 624 -13.57 5.00 -4.23
CA TRP A 624 -15.02 4.99 -4.40
C TRP A 624 -15.48 3.84 -5.29
N GLN A 625 -14.80 3.59 -6.42
CA GLN A 625 -15.14 2.49 -7.32
C GLN A 625 -15.05 1.12 -6.65
N MET A 626 -14.03 0.90 -5.81
CA MET A 626 -13.79 -0.38 -5.14
C MET A 626 -14.65 -0.59 -3.89
N THR A 627 -15.01 0.48 -3.18
CA THR A 627 -15.72 0.41 -1.90
C THR A 627 -17.19 0.83 -1.97
N GLY A 628 -17.59 1.58 -3.00
CA GLY A 628 -18.91 2.21 -3.07
C GLY A 628 -19.12 3.35 -2.06
N ASP A 629 -18.10 3.67 -1.26
CA ASP A 629 -18.18 4.72 -0.26
C ASP A 629 -17.97 6.09 -0.92
N ILE A 630 -19.07 6.80 -1.17
CA ILE A 630 -19.04 8.11 -1.84
C ILE A 630 -18.41 9.21 -0.97
N THR A 631 -18.24 8.99 0.34
CA THR A 631 -17.77 10.08 1.21
C THR A 631 -16.31 10.45 0.93
N ILE A 632 -15.50 9.53 0.39
CA ILE A 632 -14.14 9.85 -0.07
C ILE A 632 -14.16 10.90 -1.19
N ILE A 633 -15.21 10.93 -2.02
CA ILE A 633 -15.40 11.97 -3.04
C ILE A 633 -15.82 13.26 -2.35
N SER A 634 -16.94 13.26 -1.63
CA SER A 634 -17.50 14.50 -1.06
C SER A 634 -16.54 15.20 -0.09
N LYS A 635 -15.73 14.45 0.67
CA LYS A 635 -14.71 14.98 1.59
C LYS A 635 -13.59 15.73 0.86
N ASN A 636 -13.18 15.24 -0.31
CA ASN A 636 -12.01 15.75 -1.03
C ASN A 636 -12.36 16.63 -2.24
N TYR A 637 -13.65 16.74 -2.60
CA TYR A 637 -14.08 17.37 -3.85
C TYR A 637 -13.67 18.84 -3.98
N GLU A 638 -13.65 19.59 -2.88
CA GLU A 638 -13.16 20.97 -2.89
C GLU A 638 -11.66 21.06 -3.23
N ALA A 639 -10.84 20.19 -2.63
CA ALA A 639 -9.41 20.10 -2.91
C ALA A 639 -9.13 19.70 -4.37
N MET A 640 -9.93 18.76 -4.90
CA MET A 640 -9.88 18.37 -6.32
C MET A 640 -10.22 19.53 -7.25
N ASN A 641 -11.29 20.28 -6.96
CA ASN A 641 -11.67 21.48 -7.72
C ASN A 641 -10.55 22.54 -7.68
N ARG A 642 -9.94 22.79 -6.51
CA ARG A 642 -8.80 23.72 -6.39
C ARG A 642 -7.63 23.32 -7.29
N HIS A 643 -7.36 22.01 -7.43
CA HIS A 643 -6.31 21.53 -8.31
C HIS A 643 -6.64 21.77 -9.80
N MET A 644 -7.86 21.44 -10.22
CA MET A 644 -8.32 21.65 -11.60
C MET A 644 -8.33 23.14 -11.97
N ASP A 645 -8.82 23.99 -11.07
CA ASP A 645 -8.84 25.43 -11.27
C ASP A 645 -7.40 25.97 -11.31
N TRP A 646 -6.49 25.47 -10.48
CA TRP A 646 -5.08 25.84 -10.52
C TRP A 646 -4.42 25.48 -11.86
N ILE A 647 -4.68 24.29 -12.43
CA ILE A 647 -4.16 23.91 -13.77
C ILE A 647 -4.65 24.92 -14.80
N TYR A 648 -5.96 25.21 -14.80
CA TYR A 648 -6.56 26.18 -15.71
C TYR A 648 -6.01 27.60 -15.53
N GLU A 649 -5.72 28.04 -14.31
CA GLU A 649 -5.06 29.34 -14.06
C GLU A 649 -3.65 29.42 -14.65
N GLN A 650 -2.93 28.29 -14.70
CA GLN A 650 -1.59 28.24 -15.30
C GLN A 650 -1.62 28.22 -16.83
N THR A 651 -2.59 27.53 -17.43
CA THR A 651 -2.57 27.23 -18.87
C THR A 651 -3.67 27.92 -19.68
N GLY A 652 -4.76 28.34 -19.05
CA GLY A 652 -5.90 29.03 -19.64
C GLY A 652 -6.47 28.29 -20.86
N GLU A 653 -6.92 29.08 -21.83
CA GLU A 653 -7.52 28.60 -23.08
C GLU A 653 -6.53 27.88 -24.02
N THR A 654 -5.29 27.61 -23.57
CA THR A 654 -4.41 26.68 -24.28
C THR A 654 -4.79 25.23 -24.03
N TYR A 655 -5.55 24.95 -22.96
CA TYR A 655 -5.99 23.60 -22.55
C TYR A 655 -4.85 22.58 -22.39
N ARG A 656 -3.62 23.06 -22.17
CA ARG A 656 -2.46 22.22 -21.87
C ARG A 656 -2.45 21.89 -20.38
N GLY A 657 -1.82 20.79 -20.01
CA GLY A 657 -1.41 20.51 -18.64
C GLY A 657 -0.21 21.35 -18.22
N THR A 658 0.13 21.31 -16.93
CA THR A 658 1.17 22.14 -16.31
C THR A 658 2.60 21.61 -16.47
N GLY A 659 2.77 20.42 -17.04
CA GLY A 659 4.05 19.72 -17.18
C GLY A 659 4.07 18.41 -16.38
N SER A 660 4.98 17.50 -16.73
CA SER A 660 5.10 16.16 -16.14
C SER A 660 6.56 15.77 -15.97
N ILE A 661 6.85 14.82 -15.08
CA ILE A 661 8.15 14.13 -15.04
C ILE A 661 8.25 13.09 -16.18
N GLY A 662 7.13 12.74 -16.81
CA GLY A 662 7.01 11.84 -17.97
C GLY A 662 6.73 10.40 -17.58
N ASP A 663 6.75 9.50 -18.55
CA ASP A 663 6.60 8.06 -18.30
C ASP A 663 7.87 7.50 -17.63
N TRP A 664 8.02 7.69 -16.32
CA TRP A 664 9.26 7.44 -15.57
C TRP A 664 9.77 6.00 -15.74
N LEU A 665 11.08 5.82 -15.96
CA LEU A 665 11.73 4.51 -16.17
C LEU A 665 11.28 3.75 -17.44
N ASN A 666 10.93 4.49 -18.50
CA ASN A 666 10.61 3.92 -19.81
C ASN A 666 11.86 3.49 -20.59
N PHE A 667 11.67 2.61 -21.56
CA PHE A 667 12.69 2.19 -22.54
C PHE A 667 12.48 2.85 -23.91
N GLN A 668 11.36 3.55 -24.07
CA GLN A 668 11.00 4.33 -25.25
C GLN A 668 10.38 5.66 -24.78
N GLY A 669 11.09 6.77 -25.03
CA GLY A 669 10.73 8.08 -24.50
C GLY A 669 9.38 8.59 -25.01
N THR A 670 8.61 9.23 -24.12
CA THR A 670 7.38 9.95 -24.44
C THR A 670 7.48 11.38 -23.94
N ASP A 671 7.05 12.35 -24.76
CA ASP A 671 7.04 13.77 -24.43
C ASP A 671 6.31 14.03 -23.09
N ARG A 672 6.97 14.78 -22.22
CA ARG A 672 6.46 15.14 -20.89
C ARG A 672 5.21 16.00 -20.99
N GLN A 673 5.15 16.91 -21.95
CA GLN A 673 3.92 17.69 -22.11
C GLN A 673 2.77 16.82 -22.59
N LEU A 674 2.99 15.94 -23.58
CA LEU A 674 1.96 14.99 -24.04
C LEU A 674 1.38 14.20 -22.85
N MET A 675 2.24 13.68 -21.97
CA MET A 675 1.78 12.99 -20.76
C MET A 675 0.97 13.90 -19.84
N SER A 676 1.40 15.15 -19.66
CA SER A 676 0.67 16.13 -18.85
C SER A 676 -0.72 16.45 -19.43
N ASP A 677 -0.83 16.61 -20.75
CA ASP A 677 -2.10 16.92 -21.42
C ASP A 677 -3.06 15.71 -21.35
N ALA A 678 -2.52 14.48 -21.46
CA ALA A 678 -3.30 13.26 -21.30
C ALA A 678 -3.85 13.10 -19.87
N TYR A 679 -3.04 13.36 -18.85
CA TYR A 679 -3.49 13.30 -17.46
C TYR A 679 -4.51 14.39 -17.13
N TYR A 680 -4.35 15.62 -17.64
CA TYR A 680 -5.34 16.68 -17.44
C TYR A 680 -6.72 16.30 -18.01
N ALA A 681 -6.75 15.68 -19.19
CA ALA A 681 -7.99 15.15 -19.75
C ALA A 681 -8.54 13.97 -18.93
N TYR A 682 -7.67 13.08 -18.44
CA TYR A 682 -8.10 11.98 -17.59
C TYR A 682 -8.78 12.47 -16.32
N ASP A 683 -8.18 13.47 -15.66
CA ASP A 683 -8.74 14.10 -14.47
C ASP A 683 -10.07 14.80 -14.77
N ALA A 684 -10.19 15.55 -15.87
CA ALA A 684 -11.47 16.15 -16.27
C ALA A 684 -12.56 15.07 -16.44
N LYS A 685 -12.24 13.94 -17.07
CA LYS A 685 -13.20 12.83 -17.24
C LYS A 685 -13.62 12.20 -15.90
N LEU A 686 -12.68 12.03 -14.97
CA LEU A 686 -12.96 11.51 -13.63
C LEU A 686 -13.79 12.51 -12.82
N MET A 687 -13.44 13.80 -12.87
CA MET A 687 -14.15 14.87 -12.19
C MET A 687 -15.61 14.97 -12.64
N ALA A 688 -15.90 14.88 -13.95
CA ALA A 688 -17.28 14.81 -14.45
C ALA A 688 -18.06 13.63 -13.83
N SER A 689 -17.44 12.45 -13.80
CA SER A 689 -18.07 11.24 -13.25
C SER A 689 -18.30 11.34 -11.73
N MET A 690 -17.36 11.94 -11.01
CA MET A 690 -17.47 12.17 -9.56
C MET A 690 -18.49 13.25 -9.23
N ALA A 691 -18.56 14.32 -10.02
CA ALA A 691 -19.57 15.37 -9.93
C ALA A 691 -20.97 14.78 -10.08
N GLU A 692 -21.18 13.89 -11.05
CA GLU A 692 -22.43 13.15 -11.21
C GLU A 692 -22.74 12.32 -9.97
N GLY A 693 -21.75 11.57 -9.45
CA GLY A 693 -21.87 10.73 -8.26
C GLY A 693 -22.31 11.48 -6.99
N ILE A 694 -21.86 12.72 -6.80
CA ILE A 694 -22.27 13.59 -5.67
C ILE A 694 -23.46 14.51 -6.00
N GLY A 695 -23.99 14.44 -7.22
CA GLY A 695 -25.15 15.22 -7.66
C GLY A 695 -24.87 16.68 -8.05
N ASN A 696 -23.62 17.05 -8.34
CA ASN A 696 -23.23 18.40 -8.76
C ASN A 696 -23.29 18.55 -10.29
N LYS A 697 -24.46 18.91 -10.82
CA LYS A 697 -24.72 18.96 -12.28
C LYS A 697 -23.94 20.03 -13.02
N ASP A 698 -23.67 21.18 -12.39
CA ASP A 698 -22.94 22.28 -13.04
C ASP A 698 -21.49 21.87 -13.33
N ASP A 699 -20.87 21.14 -12.40
CA ASP A 699 -19.51 20.61 -12.59
C ASP A 699 -19.44 19.46 -13.60
N VAL A 700 -20.52 18.67 -13.78
CA VAL A 700 -20.58 17.67 -14.86
C VAL A 700 -20.37 18.36 -16.21
N GLU A 701 -21.18 19.38 -16.52
CA GLU A 701 -21.08 20.11 -17.79
C GLU A 701 -19.72 20.83 -17.92
N LYS A 702 -19.22 21.44 -16.83
CA LYS A 702 -17.89 22.07 -16.78
C LYS A 702 -16.79 21.10 -17.22
N TYR A 703 -16.75 19.92 -16.62
CA TYR A 703 -15.65 18.99 -16.82
C TYR A 703 -15.78 18.15 -18.11
N GLU A 704 -17.00 17.85 -18.57
CA GLU A 704 -17.22 17.27 -19.90
C GLU A 704 -16.77 18.24 -21.01
N THR A 705 -17.11 19.53 -20.87
CA THR A 705 -16.68 20.57 -21.82
C THR A 705 -15.15 20.71 -21.83
N LEU A 706 -14.53 20.74 -20.65
CA LEU A 706 -13.08 20.81 -20.52
C LEU A 706 -12.40 19.61 -21.19
N PHE A 707 -12.90 18.39 -20.97
CA PHE A 707 -12.37 17.19 -21.61
C PHE A 707 -12.40 17.28 -23.14
N GLU A 708 -13.51 17.71 -23.73
CA GLU A 708 -13.63 17.84 -25.20
C GLU A 708 -12.71 18.93 -25.78
N HIS A 709 -12.50 20.04 -25.06
CA HIS A 709 -11.52 21.05 -25.46
C HIS A 709 -10.09 20.53 -25.42
N ILE A 710 -9.69 19.85 -24.34
CA ILE A 710 -8.36 19.24 -24.22
C ILE A 710 -8.18 18.20 -25.33
N LYS A 711 -9.15 17.31 -25.57
CA LYS A 711 -9.11 16.33 -26.66
C LYS A 711 -8.90 16.99 -28.03
N THR A 712 -9.63 18.07 -28.31
CA THR A 712 -9.50 18.82 -29.58
C THR A 712 -8.09 19.38 -29.75
N VAL A 713 -7.55 20.04 -28.72
CA VAL A 713 -6.20 20.61 -28.75
C VAL A 713 -5.13 19.51 -28.82
N PHE A 714 -5.31 18.41 -28.10
CA PHE A 714 -4.40 17.26 -28.12
C PHE A 714 -4.30 16.69 -29.54
N ILE A 715 -5.42 16.42 -30.20
CA ILE A 715 -5.45 15.90 -31.58
C ILE A 715 -4.73 16.87 -32.52
N GLN A 716 -4.98 18.18 -32.41
CA GLN A 716 -4.29 19.20 -33.22
C GLN A 716 -2.78 19.22 -33.00
N ASN A 717 -2.33 19.08 -31.76
CA ASN A 717 -0.91 19.17 -31.41
C ASN A 717 -0.14 17.90 -31.76
N TYR A 718 -0.72 16.73 -31.48
CA TYR A 718 0.01 15.46 -31.44
C TYR A 718 -0.39 14.46 -32.53
N LEU A 719 -1.53 14.63 -33.21
CA LEU A 719 -1.91 13.72 -34.29
C LEU A 719 -1.48 14.27 -35.66
N ARG A 720 -0.82 13.44 -36.46
CA ARG A 720 -0.49 13.74 -37.87
C ARG A 720 -1.00 12.64 -38.76
N ILE A 721 -1.48 13.02 -39.93
CA ILE A 721 -1.84 12.10 -41.01
C ILE A 721 -1.04 12.55 -42.22
N ASP A 722 -0.26 11.64 -42.80
CA ASP A 722 0.51 11.93 -43.99
C ASP A 722 -0.36 11.94 -45.25
N LYS A 723 0.26 12.25 -46.40
CA LYS A 723 -0.40 12.30 -47.71
C LYS A 723 -1.02 10.97 -48.15
N ASP A 724 -0.53 9.86 -47.61
CA ASP A 724 -0.93 8.50 -47.95
C ASP A 724 -1.98 7.97 -46.94
N GLY A 725 -2.37 8.79 -45.96
CA GLY A 725 -3.37 8.48 -44.95
C GLY A 725 -2.81 7.70 -43.75
N ALA A 726 -1.48 7.61 -43.60
CA ALA A 726 -0.86 6.97 -42.46
C ALA A 726 -0.85 7.91 -41.26
N LEU A 727 -1.29 7.38 -40.11
CA LEU A 727 -1.37 8.11 -38.85
C LEU A 727 -0.04 8.02 -38.09
N MET A 728 0.29 9.11 -37.41
CA MET A 728 1.42 9.22 -36.50
C MET A 728 1.01 10.02 -35.26
N VAL A 729 1.31 9.48 -34.08
CA VAL A 729 1.23 10.18 -32.80
C VAL A 729 2.60 10.74 -32.47
N LEU A 730 2.71 12.07 -32.46
CA LEU A 730 3.94 12.81 -32.19
C LEU A 730 4.35 12.71 -30.72
N SER A 731 5.00 11.63 -30.34
CA SER A 731 5.44 11.39 -28.96
C SER A 731 6.88 11.83 -28.67
N SER A 732 7.66 12.23 -29.69
CA SER A 732 9.07 12.60 -29.51
C SER A 732 9.30 14.09 -29.22
N GLY A 733 8.25 14.87 -28.98
CA GLY A 733 8.23 16.34 -28.96
C GLY A 733 9.04 17.04 -27.86
N GLY A 734 10.36 16.90 -27.87
CA GLY A 734 11.32 17.82 -27.23
C GLY A 734 11.37 17.88 -25.69
N TYR A 735 11.95 16.87 -25.02
CA TYR A 735 13.15 16.96 -24.13
C TYR A 735 13.31 15.78 -23.13
N ALA A 736 14.59 15.44 -22.85
CA ALA A 736 15.19 15.04 -21.56
C ALA A 736 14.64 13.83 -20.75
N SER A 737 14.11 12.77 -21.36
CA SER A 737 13.65 11.58 -20.62
C SER A 737 14.72 10.51 -20.35
N LEU A 738 15.98 10.70 -20.77
CA LEU A 738 17.05 9.70 -20.58
C LEU A 738 18.19 10.13 -19.64
N GLU A 739 18.17 11.37 -19.13
CA GLU A 739 19.28 11.95 -18.35
C GLU A 739 19.57 11.20 -17.03
N TYR A 740 18.62 10.38 -16.57
CA TYR A 740 18.71 9.60 -15.32
C TYR A 740 18.70 8.08 -15.50
N ASP A 741 18.57 7.58 -16.74
CA ASP A 741 18.31 6.14 -17.00
C ASP A 741 19.38 5.42 -17.77
N VAL A 742 20.35 6.16 -18.29
CA VAL A 742 21.39 5.57 -19.10
C VAL A 742 22.73 5.97 -18.52
N ASP A 743 23.53 4.98 -18.15
CA ASP A 743 24.94 5.17 -17.86
C ASP A 743 25.55 5.94 -19.07
N PRO A 744 26.06 7.17 -18.86
CA PRO A 744 26.67 7.95 -19.91
C PRO A 744 27.81 7.20 -20.62
N ASP A 745 28.47 6.27 -19.91
CA ASP A 745 29.56 5.45 -20.43
C ASP A 745 29.05 4.24 -21.26
N GLN A 746 27.76 3.87 -21.17
CA GLN A 746 27.19 2.78 -21.96
C GLN A 746 26.40 3.22 -23.20
N VAL A 747 25.77 4.40 -23.21
CA VAL A 747 24.94 4.81 -24.37
C VAL A 747 25.21 6.23 -24.85
N GLY A 748 25.89 7.08 -24.07
CA GLY A 748 26.15 8.46 -24.46
C GLY A 748 24.86 9.28 -24.52
N VAL A 749 24.78 10.34 -23.72
CA VAL A 749 23.66 11.30 -23.75
C VAL A 749 23.53 12.00 -25.13
N GLU A 750 24.52 11.82 -26.00
CA GLU A 750 24.53 12.23 -27.42
C GLU A 750 23.66 11.35 -28.35
N ASN A 751 23.05 10.24 -27.88
CA ASN A 751 22.28 9.28 -28.68
C ASN A 751 20.77 9.19 -28.34
N ILE A 752 20.13 10.28 -27.89
CA ILE A 752 18.67 10.28 -27.65
C ILE A 752 17.94 9.99 -28.98
N ILE A 753 17.31 8.82 -29.06
CA ILE A 753 16.45 8.45 -30.18
C ILE A 753 15.11 9.16 -29.98
N LEU A 754 14.88 10.22 -30.75
CA LEU A 754 13.57 10.84 -30.86
C LEU A 754 12.71 9.97 -31.77
N GLU A 755 11.74 9.27 -31.19
CA GLU A 755 10.80 8.44 -31.92
C GLU A 755 9.34 8.69 -31.54
N ASP A 756 8.50 8.73 -32.56
CA ASP A 756 7.06 8.88 -32.45
C ASP A 756 6.39 7.51 -32.31
N ASN A 757 5.09 7.50 -31.97
CA ASN A 757 4.33 6.27 -31.73
C ASN A 757 4.89 5.41 -30.58
N SER A 758 5.37 6.06 -29.50
CA SER A 758 5.74 5.36 -28.27
C SER A 758 4.55 4.57 -27.70
N GLN A 759 4.82 3.43 -27.04
CA GLN A 759 3.78 2.61 -26.43
C GLN A 759 2.89 3.44 -25.50
N ALA A 760 3.47 4.23 -24.58
CA ALA A 760 2.70 5.04 -23.64
C ALA A 760 1.79 6.05 -24.33
N ALA A 761 2.27 6.78 -25.35
CA ALA A 761 1.45 7.75 -26.08
C ALA A 761 0.25 7.08 -26.78
N LEU A 762 0.48 5.98 -27.50
CA LEU A 762 -0.59 5.23 -28.17
C LEU A 762 -1.63 4.70 -27.18
N LEU A 763 -1.17 4.18 -26.04
CA LEU A 763 -2.02 3.67 -24.97
C LEU A 763 -2.94 4.75 -24.40
N TRP A 764 -2.41 5.94 -24.10
CA TRP A 764 -3.21 7.05 -23.57
C TRP A 764 -4.17 7.60 -24.62
N CYS A 765 -3.77 7.69 -25.89
CA CYS A 765 -4.68 8.05 -26.98
C CYS A 765 -5.87 7.08 -27.08
N LEU A 766 -5.62 5.77 -27.00
CA LEU A 766 -6.66 4.75 -27.04
C LEU A 766 -7.55 4.77 -25.80
N LYS A 767 -6.98 4.93 -24.60
CA LYS A 767 -7.70 5.00 -23.32
C LYS A 767 -8.67 6.18 -23.25
N LEU A 768 -8.23 7.35 -23.72
CA LEU A 768 -9.00 8.59 -23.65
C LEU A 768 -9.81 8.87 -24.92
N GLY A 769 -9.62 8.10 -25.99
CA GLY A 769 -10.35 8.31 -27.23
C GLY A 769 -9.87 9.54 -28.01
N PHE A 770 -8.56 9.80 -28.04
CA PHE A 770 -7.93 10.91 -28.76
C PHE A 770 -7.76 10.60 -30.26
N TYR A 771 -8.88 10.34 -30.91
CA TYR A 771 -9.01 10.13 -32.35
C TYR A 771 -10.38 10.64 -32.81
N GLU A 772 -10.50 10.95 -34.09
CA GLU A 772 -11.71 11.53 -34.69
C GLU A 772 -12.68 10.47 -35.21
N ASN A 773 -12.19 9.26 -35.52
CA ASN A 773 -13.00 8.20 -36.12
C ASN A 773 -12.38 6.80 -35.91
N GLU A 774 -13.17 5.76 -36.21
CA GLU A 774 -12.75 4.36 -36.04
C GLU A 774 -11.57 3.95 -36.95
N VAL A 775 -11.33 4.64 -38.08
CA VAL A 775 -10.16 4.34 -38.93
C VAL A 775 -8.88 4.75 -38.22
N GLN A 776 -8.83 5.95 -37.65
CA GLN A 776 -7.69 6.42 -36.87
C GLN A 776 -7.46 5.55 -35.63
N LYS A 777 -8.53 5.16 -34.93
CA LYS A 777 -8.46 4.22 -33.81
C LYS A 777 -7.84 2.88 -34.23
N GLN A 778 -8.29 2.29 -35.34
CA GLN A 778 -7.73 1.04 -35.83
C GLN A 778 -6.25 1.20 -36.21
N GLN A 779 -5.86 2.29 -36.86
CA GLN A 779 -4.45 2.57 -37.14
C GLN A 779 -3.61 2.70 -35.87
N MET A 780 -4.12 3.34 -34.82
CA MET A 780 -3.43 3.39 -33.51
C MET A 780 -3.28 2.01 -32.86
N ILE A 781 -4.31 1.16 -32.97
CA ILE A 781 -4.26 -0.25 -32.50
C ILE A 781 -3.16 -1.00 -33.26
N ASP A 782 -3.11 -0.86 -34.59
CA ASP A 782 -2.13 -1.52 -35.44
C ASP A 782 -0.70 -1.03 -35.13
N LEU A 783 -0.49 0.28 -34.98
CA LEU A 783 0.79 0.87 -34.57
C LEU A 783 1.27 0.36 -33.22
N LEU A 784 0.37 0.24 -32.25
CA LEU A 784 0.69 -0.27 -30.92
C LEU A 784 1.08 -1.75 -30.97
N ALA A 785 0.31 -2.55 -31.72
CA ALA A 785 0.58 -3.97 -31.92
C ALA A 785 1.94 -4.18 -32.60
N ASP A 786 2.24 -3.44 -33.67
CA ASP A 786 3.51 -3.53 -34.39
C ASP A 786 4.71 -3.13 -33.51
N ASN A 787 4.58 -2.06 -32.72
CA ASN A 787 5.62 -1.61 -31.77
C ASN A 787 5.90 -2.66 -30.68
N ILE A 788 4.86 -3.25 -30.09
CA ILE A 788 5.02 -4.28 -29.07
C ILE A 788 5.61 -5.54 -29.68
N GLN A 789 5.05 -6.02 -30.80
CA GLN A 789 5.52 -7.23 -31.47
C GLN A 789 6.99 -7.10 -31.89
N ASN A 790 7.41 -5.91 -32.36
CA ASN A 790 8.81 -5.61 -32.66
C ASN A 790 9.48 -6.69 -33.53
N ASN A 791 8.73 -7.22 -34.49
CA ASN A 791 9.18 -8.29 -35.37
C ASN A 791 10.25 -7.80 -36.37
N GLU A 792 10.87 -8.72 -37.11
CA GLU A 792 11.89 -8.38 -38.12
C GLU A 792 11.41 -7.35 -39.16
N ALA A 793 10.12 -7.36 -39.53
CA ALA A 793 9.57 -6.37 -40.46
C ALA A 793 9.46 -4.97 -39.81
N TYR A 794 9.02 -4.89 -38.55
CA TYR A 794 9.02 -3.65 -37.79
C TYR A 794 10.43 -3.09 -37.64
N LYS A 795 11.41 -3.93 -37.26
CA LYS A 795 12.82 -3.55 -37.11
C LYS A 795 13.42 -3.06 -38.44
N ALA A 796 13.12 -3.73 -39.55
CA ALA A 796 13.56 -3.31 -40.87
C ALA A 796 12.91 -1.98 -41.32
N ALA A 797 11.66 -1.73 -40.95
CA ALA A 797 10.94 -0.49 -41.24
C ALA A 797 11.38 0.68 -40.34
N HIS A 798 11.83 0.39 -39.12
CA HIS A 798 12.21 1.38 -38.10
C HIS A 798 13.65 1.14 -37.60
N PRO A 799 14.69 1.16 -38.45
CA PRO A 799 16.05 0.79 -38.08
C PRO A 799 16.68 1.70 -37.02
N ASN A 800 16.11 2.88 -36.80
CA ASN A 800 16.55 3.85 -35.80
C ASN A 800 15.70 3.82 -34.53
N SER A 801 14.72 2.92 -34.39
CA SER A 801 13.89 2.84 -33.19
C SER A 801 14.68 2.30 -32.01
N SER A 802 14.41 2.78 -30.78
CA SER A 802 15.01 2.20 -29.57
C SER A 802 14.67 0.71 -29.41
N ARG A 803 13.54 0.28 -29.99
CA ARG A 803 13.00 -1.07 -29.93
C ARG A 803 13.86 -2.11 -30.65
N VAL A 804 14.67 -1.71 -31.65
CA VAL A 804 15.37 -2.67 -32.53
C VAL A 804 16.33 -3.61 -31.78
N HIS A 805 16.80 -3.18 -30.60
CA HIS A 805 17.72 -3.92 -29.75
C HIS A 805 17.04 -4.93 -28.82
N TYR A 806 15.71 -4.87 -28.68
CA TYR A 806 14.95 -5.72 -27.77
C TYR A 806 14.31 -6.90 -28.50
N ALA A 807 13.97 -7.93 -27.73
CA ALA A 807 13.22 -9.08 -28.23
C ALA A 807 11.80 -8.69 -28.66
N GLU A 808 11.17 -9.56 -29.43
CA GLU A 808 9.75 -9.43 -29.78
C GLU A 808 8.87 -9.48 -28.53
N ASN A 809 7.71 -8.80 -28.55
CA ASN A 809 6.73 -8.82 -27.46
C ASN A 809 7.31 -8.41 -26.10
N THR A 810 8.13 -7.35 -26.07
CA THR A 810 8.68 -6.75 -24.84
C THR A 810 8.03 -5.41 -24.53
N LEU A 811 8.08 -5.00 -23.26
CA LEU A 811 7.57 -3.69 -22.82
C LEU A 811 8.48 -2.56 -23.33
N SER A 812 7.97 -1.34 -23.41
CA SER A 812 8.81 -0.14 -23.47
C SER A 812 8.31 0.99 -22.56
N VAL A 813 7.20 0.76 -21.86
CA VAL A 813 6.57 1.69 -20.94
C VAL A 813 7.31 1.82 -19.61
N GLY A 814 7.20 2.98 -19.02
CA GLY A 814 7.53 3.29 -17.64
C GLY A 814 6.29 3.25 -16.73
N PHE A 815 6.32 4.06 -15.67
CA PHE A 815 5.30 4.07 -14.61
C PHE A 815 3.92 4.49 -15.09
N LEU A 816 3.82 5.45 -16.01
CA LEU A 816 2.55 6.00 -16.46
C LEU A 816 1.93 5.17 -17.58
N GLY A 817 2.65 4.19 -18.13
CA GLY A 817 2.12 3.21 -19.09
C GLY A 817 1.86 1.82 -18.53
N VAL A 818 2.49 1.41 -17.41
CA VAL A 818 2.46 0.00 -16.95
C VAL A 818 1.08 -0.49 -16.52
N ASN A 819 0.29 0.32 -15.82
CA ASN A 819 -1.07 -0.05 -15.43
C ASN A 819 -2.07 0.13 -16.59
N VAL A 820 -1.67 0.86 -17.64
CA VAL A 820 -2.54 1.13 -18.80
C VAL A 820 -2.42 0.04 -19.87
N ILE A 821 -1.22 -0.52 -20.08
CA ILE A 821 -0.92 -1.35 -21.25
C ILE A 821 -1.82 -2.58 -21.39
N ALA A 822 -1.88 -3.45 -20.38
CA ALA A 822 -2.63 -4.70 -20.48
C ALA A 822 -4.16 -4.48 -20.49
N PRO A 823 -4.74 -3.57 -19.67
CA PRO A 823 -6.15 -3.21 -19.77
C PRO A 823 -6.53 -2.68 -21.15
N VAL A 824 -5.81 -1.69 -21.69
CA VAL A 824 -6.12 -1.12 -23.00
C VAL A 824 -6.01 -2.16 -24.10
N LEU A 825 -4.95 -2.98 -24.11
CA LEU A 825 -4.82 -4.08 -25.08
C LEU A 825 -6.03 -5.00 -25.03
N SER A 826 -6.55 -5.33 -23.85
CA SER A 826 -7.73 -6.19 -23.72
C SER A 826 -9.02 -5.50 -24.14
N ASP A 827 -9.18 -4.22 -23.81
CA ASP A 827 -10.34 -3.40 -24.18
C ASP A 827 -10.45 -3.23 -25.71
N VAL A 828 -9.32 -3.14 -26.42
CA VAL A 828 -9.28 -3.04 -27.89
C VAL A 828 -9.21 -4.40 -28.61
N GLY A 829 -9.31 -5.52 -27.87
CA GLY A 829 -9.38 -6.86 -28.44
C GLY A 829 -8.04 -7.56 -28.70
N LEU A 830 -6.93 -7.01 -28.22
CA LEU A 830 -5.57 -7.56 -28.30
C LEU A 830 -5.14 -8.29 -27.01
N THR A 831 -6.05 -9.01 -26.35
CA THR A 831 -5.75 -9.77 -25.13
C THR A 831 -4.62 -10.79 -25.33
N GLU A 832 -4.54 -11.43 -26.51
CA GLU A 832 -3.42 -12.35 -26.82
C GLU A 832 -2.06 -11.66 -26.66
N LEU A 833 -1.96 -10.38 -27.05
CA LEU A 833 -0.74 -9.60 -26.91
C LEU A 833 -0.46 -9.23 -25.45
N ALA A 834 -1.51 -8.97 -24.65
CA ALA A 834 -1.36 -8.76 -23.21
C ALA A 834 -0.79 -10.01 -22.51
N TYR A 835 -1.26 -11.22 -22.87
CA TYR A 835 -0.67 -12.47 -22.37
C TYR A 835 0.76 -12.68 -22.85
N LYS A 836 1.09 -12.36 -24.11
CA LYS A 836 2.48 -12.43 -24.62
C LYS A 836 3.41 -11.51 -23.83
N LEU A 837 2.99 -10.29 -23.51
CA LEU A 837 3.75 -9.37 -22.65
C LEU A 837 3.91 -9.92 -21.23
N LEU A 838 2.84 -10.47 -20.65
CA LEU A 838 2.86 -11.03 -19.30
C LEU A 838 3.78 -12.27 -19.18
N LEU A 839 3.81 -13.10 -20.21
CA LEU A 839 4.58 -14.35 -20.27
C LEU A 839 5.99 -14.18 -20.86
N GLN A 840 6.33 -12.99 -21.36
CA GLN A 840 7.68 -12.67 -21.82
C GLN A 840 8.65 -12.67 -20.64
N ASP A 841 9.84 -13.24 -20.85
CA ASP A 841 10.93 -13.28 -19.87
C ASP A 841 12.24 -12.62 -20.34
N ALA A 842 12.30 -12.13 -21.57
CA ALA A 842 13.37 -11.26 -22.06
C ALA A 842 13.24 -9.83 -21.51
N MET A 843 14.38 -9.13 -21.38
CA MET A 843 14.40 -7.72 -21.01
C MET A 843 13.75 -6.83 -22.10
N PRO A 844 12.90 -5.86 -21.76
CA PRO A 844 12.20 -5.64 -20.48
C PRO A 844 10.85 -6.39 -20.39
N SER A 845 10.65 -7.10 -19.27
CA SER A 845 9.41 -7.81 -18.95
C SER A 845 9.28 -8.07 -17.45
N TRP A 846 8.07 -8.39 -16.98
CA TRP A 846 7.87 -8.78 -15.58
C TRP A 846 8.62 -10.07 -15.22
N LEU A 847 8.56 -11.10 -16.08
CA LEU A 847 9.19 -12.39 -15.77
C LEU A 847 10.71 -12.34 -15.87
N TYR A 848 11.31 -11.35 -16.54
CA TYR A 848 12.76 -11.15 -16.48
C TYR A 848 13.25 -11.04 -15.02
N SER A 849 12.58 -10.22 -14.19
CA SER A 849 12.94 -10.10 -12.77
C SER A 849 12.70 -11.40 -12.00
N VAL A 850 11.60 -12.10 -12.28
CA VAL A 850 11.27 -13.40 -11.67
C VAL A 850 12.35 -14.44 -12.00
N LYS A 851 12.80 -14.51 -13.25
CA LYS A 851 13.87 -15.42 -13.69
C LYS A 851 15.23 -15.08 -13.08
N ASN A 852 15.44 -13.82 -12.71
CA ASN A 852 16.62 -13.37 -11.97
C ASN A 852 16.45 -13.44 -10.44
N GLY A 853 15.45 -14.18 -9.94
CA GLY A 853 15.32 -14.52 -8.52
C GLY A 853 14.64 -13.45 -7.65
N ALA A 854 13.93 -12.50 -8.28
CA ALA A 854 13.16 -11.50 -7.56
C ALA A 854 12.08 -12.14 -6.67
N THR A 855 11.96 -11.66 -5.43
CA THR A 855 10.88 -12.03 -4.49
C THR A 855 9.93 -10.85 -4.19
N THR A 856 10.17 -9.72 -4.85
CA THR A 856 9.43 -8.45 -4.80
C THR A 856 9.49 -7.84 -6.20
N VAL A 857 8.63 -6.87 -6.49
CA VAL A 857 8.75 -6.09 -7.73
C VAL A 857 9.90 -5.09 -7.60
N TRP A 858 10.65 -4.90 -8.67
CA TRP A 858 11.80 -4.00 -8.72
C TRP A 858 11.41 -2.61 -9.23
N GLU A 859 12.19 -1.59 -8.90
CA GLU A 859 11.98 -0.21 -9.35
C GLU A 859 12.21 -0.06 -10.85
N ARG A 860 13.21 -0.74 -11.40
CA ARG A 860 13.54 -0.73 -12.83
C ARG A 860 13.27 -2.08 -13.45
N TRP A 861 12.91 -2.10 -14.72
CA TRP A 861 12.91 -3.34 -15.50
C TRP A 861 14.28 -4.04 -15.47
N ASN A 862 15.36 -3.26 -15.47
CA ASN A 862 16.76 -3.68 -15.45
C ASN A 862 17.49 -3.49 -14.11
N SER A 863 16.81 -3.67 -12.98
CA SER A 863 17.45 -3.50 -11.66
C SER A 863 18.63 -4.46 -11.43
N TYR A 864 18.57 -5.70 -11.94
CA TYR A 864 19.65 -6.66 -11.87
C TYR A 864 19.49 -7.78 -12.91
N SER A 865 20.61 -8.30 -13.40
CA SER A 865 20.69 -9.67 -13.91
C SER A 865 22.07 -10.26 -13.71
N ALA A 866 22.18 -11.59 -13.74
CA ALA A 866 23.49 -12.24 -13.68
C ALA A 866 24.36 -11.93 -14.92
N GLU A 867 23.76 -11.54 -16.04
CA GLU A 867 24.45 -11.23 -17.30
C GLU A 867 24.95 -9.79 -17.34
N ASP A 868 24.07 -8.81 -17.06
CA ASP A 868 24.35 -7.37 -17.19
C ASP A 868 24.85 -6.74 -15.88
N GLY A 869 24.52 -7.37 -14.75
CA GLY A 869 24.86 -6.93 -13.40
C GLY A 869 23.86 -5.97 -12.77
N PHE A 870 24.33 -5.19 -11.80
CA PHE A 870 23.51 -4.28 -11.00
C PHE A 870 23.21 -2.99 -11.78
N GLY A 871 21.94 -2.58 -11.81
CA GLY A 871 21.50 -1.31 -12.36
C GLY A 871 21.99 -0.08 -11.57
N ASP A 872 21.69 1.12 -12.08
CA ASP A 872 22.24 2.39 -11.59
C ASP A 872 21.98 2.67 -10.10
N ILE A 873 23.07 2.67 -9.32
CA ILE A 873 23.07 2.86 -7.86
C ILE A 873 22.43 4.17 -7.38
N ARG A 874 22.29 5.18 -8.26
CA ARG A 874 21.62 6.46 -7.91
C ARG A 874 20.14 6.24 -7.58
N MET A 875 19.52 5.22 -8.18
CA MET A 875 18.10 4.89 -8.05
C MET A 875 17.87 3.44 -8.53
N ASN A 876 18.08 2.44 -7.66
CA ASN A 876 17.89 1.03 -8.01
C ASN A 876 17.39 0.18 -6.83
N SER A 877 16.11 0.32 -6.51
CA SER A 877 15.42 -0.47 -5.48
C SER A 877 15.02 -1.85 -6.01
N TYR A 878 15.19 -2.89 -5.17
CA TYR A 878 14.64 -4.23 -5.43
C TYR A 878 13.28 -4.45 -4.76
N ASN A 879 12.66 -3.41 -4.20
CA ASN A 879 11.34 -3.45 -3.60
C ASN A 879 10.57 -2.16 -3.89
N HIS A 880 9.82 -2.18 -4.98
CA HIS A 880 9.00 -1.10 -5.47
C HIS A 880 7.71 -1.71 -6.00
N TYR A 881 6.53 -1.20 -5.64
CA TYR A 881 5.28 -1.85 -6.06
C TYR A 881 4.80 -1.45 -7.44
N SER A 882 5.39 -0.42 -8.06
CA SER A 882 4.77 0.27 -9.20
C SER A 882 4.51 -0.62 -10.41
N TYR A 883 5.49 -1.39 -10.87
CA TYR A 883 5.26 -2.36 -11.96
C TYR A 883 4.39 -3.55 -11.56
N GLY A 884 4.08 -3.71 -10.28
CA GLY A 884 3.12 -4.68 -9.77
C GLY A 884 1.67 -4.32 -10.08
N ALA A 885 1.41 -3.13 -10.62
CA ALA A 885 0.08 -2.70 -11.05
C ALA A 885 -0.57 -3.64 -12.08
N ILE A 886 0.23 -4.49 -12.77
CA ILE A 886 -0.28 -5.55 -13.65
C ILE A 886 -1.28 -6.50 -12.97
N ALA A 887 -1.22 -6.65 -11.64
CA ALA A 887 -2.19 -7.46 -10.92
C ALA A 887 -3.63 -6.95 -11.07
N GLU A 888 -3.87 -5.64 -11.27
CA GLU A 888 -5.21 -5.14 -11.57
C GLU A 888 -5.78 -5.77 -12.86
N TRP A 889 -4.93 -5.99 -13.85
CA TRP A 889 -5.32 -6.67 -15.07
C TRP A 889 -5.56 -8.16 -14.82
N MET A 890 -4.73 -8.77 -13.97
CA MET A 890 -4.91 -10.17 -13.57
C MET A 890 -6.26 -10.37 -12.86
N TYR A 891 -6.72 -9.43 -12.03
CA TYR A 891 -8.07 -9.49 -11.45
C TYR A 891 -9.16 -9.19 -12.48
N LYS A 892 -9.09 -8.04 -13.15
CA LYS A 892 -10.17 -7.53 -14.00
C LYS A 892 -10.40 -8.34 -15.26
N TYR A 893 -9.33 -8.85 -15.87
CA TYR A 893 -9.38 -9.49 -17.18
C TYR A 893 -9.04 -10.97 -17.09
N MET A 894 -7.92 -11.38 -16.50
CA MET A 894 -7.54 -12.81 -16.44
C MET A 894 -8.52 -13.59 -15.56
N VAL A 895 -8.69 -13.19 -14.30
CA VAL A 895 -9.68 -13.76 -13.39
C VAL A 895 -11.09 -13.33 -13.83
N GLY A 896 -11.24 -12.09 -14.29
CA GLY A 896 -12.49 -11.57 -14.81
C GLY A 896 -13.41 -10.97 -13.76
N ILE A 897 -12.90 -10.40 -12.67
CA ILE A 897 -13.68 -9.68 -11.64
C ILE A 897 -13.41 -8.19 -11.78
N ALA A 898 -14.41 -7.42 -12.21
CA ALA A 898 -14.32 -5.96 -12.26
C ALA A 898 -15.57 -5.29 -11.67
N ALA A 899 -15.40 -4.09 -11.11
CA ALA A 899 -16.51 -3.24 -10.71
C ALA A 899 -17.21 -2.64 -11.94
N ASP A 900 -18.53 -2.56 -11.91
CA ASP A 900 -19.31 -1.72 -12.82
C ASP A 900 -19.13 -0.26 -12.42
N SER A 901 -18.54 0.56 -13.28
CA SER A 901 -18.20 1.94 -12.93
C SER A 901 -19.40 2.85 -12.68
N THR A 902 -20.58 2.44 -13.16
CA THR A 902 -21.85 3.14 -12.93
C THR A 902 -22.53 2.70 -11.63
N GLN A 903 -22.08 1.60 -11.03
CA GLN A 903 -22.59 1.03 -9.79
C GLN A 903 -21.45 0.63 -8.84
N PRO A 904 -20.74 1.62 -8.26
CA PRO A 904 -19.54 1.42 -7.45
C PRO A 904 -19.71 0.47 -6.26
N GLY A 905 -18.58 -0.09 -5.79
CA GLY A 905 -18.55 -1.01 -4.66
C GLY A 905 -19.16 -2.37 -5.00
N PHE A 906 -19.01 -2.83 -6.24
CA PHE A 906 -19.46 -4.14 -6.71
C PHE A 906 -20.95 -4.41 -6.46
N LYS A 907 -21.79 -3.36 -6.52
CA LYS A 907 -23.25 -3.52 -6.47
C LYS A 907 -23.75 -4.32 -7.68
N ASN A 908 -23.18 -3.99 -8.84
CA ASN A 908 -23.18 -4.85 -10.02
C ASN A 908 -21.73 -5.24 -10.36
N ILE A 909 -21.50 -6.52 -10.61
CA ILE A 909 -20.17 -7.09 -10.87
C ILE A 909 -20.03 -7.39 -12.37
N ILE A 910 -18.93 -7.00 -12.98
CA ILE A 910 -18.60 -7.45 -14.33
C ILE A 910 -17.77 -8.72 -14.23
N LEU A 911 -18.33 -9.83 -14.74
CA LEU A 911 -17.68 -11.14 -14.82
C LEU A 911 -17.25 -11.40 -16.27
N GLN A 912 -15.97 -11.21 -16.57
CA GLN A 912 -15.46 -11.27 -17.95
C GLN A 912 -14.05 -11.89 -18.01
N PRO A 913 -13.94 -13.22 -17.87
CA PRO A 913 -12.65 -13.90 -17.97
C PRO A 913 -12.12 -13.82 -19.40
N HIS A 914 -10.89 -13.34 -19.53
CA HIS A 914 -10.11 -13.33 -20.75
C HIS A 914 -9.11 -14.47 -20.71
N ILE A 915 -9.26 -15.41 -21.62
CA ILE A 915 -8.49 -16.66 -21.65
C ILE A 915 -7.18 -16.50 -22.43
N ASP A 916 -6.15 -17.23 -22.02
CA ASP A 916 -4.95 -17.42 -22.83
C ASP A 916 -5.21 -18.48 -23.91
N ILE A 917 -5.41 -18.04 -25.16
CA ILE A 917 -5.71 -18.95 -26.26
C ILE A 917 -4.49 -19.74 -26.74
N ASP A 918 -3.27 -19.29 -26.42
CA ASP A 918 -2.03 -20.02 -26.68
C ASP A 918 -1.85 -21.16 -25.66
N LYS A 919 -2.72 -21.25 -24.65
CA LYS A 919 -2.83 -22.33 -23.65
C LYS A 919 -1.56 -22.53 -22.82
N GLN A 920 -0.77 -21.48 -22.60
CA GLN A 920 0.31 -21.49 -21.62
C GLN A 920 -0.26 -21.37 -20.19
N ILE A 921 -1.38 -20.67 -20.04
CA ILE A 921 -2.24 -20.71 -18.86
C ILE A 921 -3.54 -21.44 -19.20
N THR A 922 -3.77 -22.61 -18.60
CA THR A 922 -4.94 -23.45 -18.86
C THR A 922 -6.00 -23.39 -17.77
N TRP A 923 -5.67 -22.85 -16.60
CA TRP A 923 -6.65 -22.58 -15.54
C TRP A 923 -6.21 -21.40 -14.69
N VAL A 924 -7.21 -20.68 -14.16
CA VAL A 924 -7.04 -19.59 -13.20
C VAL A 924 -8.11 -19.71 -12.13
N LYS A 925 -7.72 -19.52 -10.87
CA LYS A 925 -8.62 -19.41 -9.73
C LYS A 925 -8.38 -18.07 -9.07
N GLY A 926 -9.42 -17.26 -8.93
CA GLY A 926 -9.33 -16.00 -8.22
C GLY A 926 -10.54 -15.72 -7.34
N SER A 927 -10.29 -14.93 -6.30
CA SER A 927 -11.33 -14.40 -5.42
C SER A 927 -11.03 -12.98 -5.01
N TYR A 928 -12.09 -12.23 -4.69
CA TYR A 928 -12.01 -10.91 -4.10
C TYR A 928 -13.10 -10.74 -3.03
N ASP A 929 -12.68 -10.46 -1.81
CA ASP A 929 -13.51 -10.19 -0.65
C ASP A 929 -13.94 -8.71 -0.67
N SER A 930 -14.90 -8.41 -1.54
CA SER A 930 -15.46 -7.05 -1.68
C SER A 930 -16.18 -6.59 -0.43
N VAL A 931 -16.52 -5.30 -0.35
CA VAL A 931 -17.38 -4.71 0.70
C VAL A 931 -18.78 -5.34 0.79
N ARG A 932 -19.19 -6.16 -0.19
CA ARG A 932 -20.48 -6.85 -0.22
C ARG A 932 -20.38 -8.35 0.03
N GLY A 933 -19.16 -8.89 0.14
CA GLY A 933 -18.87 -10.31 0.34
C GLY A 933 -17.94 -10.88 -0.74
N VAL A 934 -17.69 -12.19 -0.64
CA VAL A 934 -16.72 -12.90 -1.47
C VAL A 934 -17.22 -13.09 -2.90
N ILE A 935 -16.52 -12.51 -3.86
CA ILE A 935 -16.68 -12.77 -5.30
C ILE A 935 -15.65 -13.83 -5.68
N ARG A 936 -16.10 -14.94 -6.29
CA ARG A 936 -15.20 -15.96 -6.83
C ARG A 936 -15.35 -16.06 -8.33
N SER A 937 -14.23 -16.25 -9.02
CA SER A 937 -14.17 -16.41 -10.47
C SER A 937 -13.05 -17.38 -10.82
N GLU A 938 -13.41 -18.57 -11.30
CA GLU A 938 -12.47 -19.64 -11.57
C GLU A 938 -12.76 -20.26 -12.94
N TRP A 939 -11.77 -20.32 -13.83
CA TRP A 939 -11.91 -20.98 -15.12
C TRP A 939 -10.86 -22.05 -15.37
N GLU A 940 -11.24 -23.04 -16.18
CA GLU A 940 -10.37 -24.12 -16.65
C GLU A 940 -10.68 -24.47 -18.11
N LEU A 941 -9.63 -24.69 -18.89
CA LEU A 941 -9.68 -25.13 -20.27
C LEU A 941 -9.18 -26.58 -20.40
N ASN A 942 -10.06 -27.48 -20.83
CA ASN A 942 -9.72 -28.86 -21.17
C ASN A 942 -10.00 -29.12 -22.66
N GLY A 943 -8.95 -29.05 -23.48
CA GLY A 943 -9.09 -29.09 -24.93
C GLY A 943 -9.78 -27.82 -25.45
N GLU A 944 -11.02 -27.97 -25.93
CA GLU A 944 -11.91 -26.87 -26.36
C GLU A 944 -13.02 -26.60 -25.35
N GLN A 945 -13.17 -27.45 -24.32
CA GLN A 945 -14.17 -27.28 -23.29
C GLN A 945 -13.70 -26.26 -22.26
N PHE A 946 -14.47 -25.20 -22.10
CA PHE A 946 -14.26 -24.15 -21.10
C PHE A 946 -15.24 -24.35 -19.95
N THR A 947 -14.71 -24.45 -18.73
CA THR A 947 -15.50 -24.51 -17.49
C THR A 947 -15.28 -23.25 -16.69
N TYR A 948 -16.36 -22.62 -16.21
CA TYR A 948 -16.30 -21.37 -15.46
C TYR A 948 -17.20 -21.43 -14.23
N SER A 949 -16.60 -21.33 -13.04
CA SER A 949 -17.31 -21.32 -11.76
C SER A 949 -17.25 -19.95 -11.12
N VAL A 950 -18.41 -19.44 -10.69
CA VAL A 950 -18.52 -18.11 -10.07
C VAL A 950 -19.36 -18.15 -8.80
N THR A 951 -19.05 -17.23 -7.88
CA THR A 951 -19.88 -16.93 -6.71
C THR A 951 -20.11 -15.43 -6.63
N ILE A 952 -21.37 -15.05 -6.53
CA ILE A 952 -21.86 -13.67 -6.50
C ILE A 952 -22.48 -13.43 -5.11
N PRO A 953 -21.98 -12.49 -4.31
CA PRO A 953 -22.50 -12.22 -2.96
C PRO A 953 -24.00 -11.87 -2.96
N ALA A 954 -24.71 -12.18 -1.87
CA ALA A 954 -26.10 -11.76 -1.75
C ALA A 954 -26.21 -10.23 -1.74
N ASN A 955 -27.37 -9.71 -2.14
CA ASN A 955 -27.60 -8.27 -2.33
C ASN A 955 -26.77 -7.63 -3.46
N THR A 956 -26.24 -8.43 -4.39
CA THR A 956 -25.54 -7.97 -5.60
C THR A 956 -26.06 -8.67 -6.85
N THR A 957 -25.71 -8.14 -8.02
CA THR A 957 -25.93 -8.77 -9.33
C THR A 957 -24.62 -8.85 -10.11
N ALA A 958 -24.60 -9.59 -11.21
CA ALA A 958 -23.48 -9.56 -12.14
C ALA A 958 -23.91 -9.53 -13.59
N LYS A 959 -23.06 -8.96 -14.44
CA LYS A 959 -23.10 -9.10 -15.89
C LYS A 959 -21.96 -10.02 -16.33
N LEU A 960 -22.31 -11.19 -16.85
CA LEU A 960 -21.39 -12.20 -17.33
C LEU A 960 -21.16 -12.06 -18.84
N TYR A 961 -19.90 -12.06 -19.24
CA TYR A 961 -19.43 -12.14 -20.62
C TYR A 961 -18.68 -13.45 -20.81
N LEU A 962 -19.40 -14.53 -21.10
CA LEU A 962 -18.86 -15.88 -21.16
C LEU A 962 -18.30 -16.21 -22.56
N PRO A 963 -17.01 -16.57 -22.70
CA PRO A 963 -16.48 -17.11 -23.96
C PRO A 963 -17.24 -18.37 -24.39
N ALA A 964 -17.80 -18.37 -25.59
CA ALA A 964 -18.58 -19.49 -26.11
C ALA A 964 -18.71 -19.44 -27.63
N ASP A 965 -18.76 -20.60 -28.29
CA ASP A 965 -19.21 -20.73 -29.67
C ASP A 965 -20.74 -20.55 -29.75
N ARG A 966 -21.19 -19.65 -30.63
CA ARG A 966 -22.62 -19.36 -30.86
C ARG A 966 -23.41 -20.59 -31.28
N GLU A 967 -22.79 -21.52 -32.00
CA GLU A 967 -23.45 -22.71 -32.54
C GLU A 967 -23.54 -23.85 -31.51
N GLN A 968 -22.83 -23.73 -30.38
CA GLN A 968 -22.79 -24.74 -29.33
C GLN A 968 -23.62 -24.30 -28.11
N PRO A 969 -24.30 -25.23 -27.42
CA PRO A 969 -25.07 -24.90 -26.23
C PRO A 969 -24.14 -24.54 -25.06
N VAL A 970 -24.45 -23.44 -24.36
CA VAL A 970 -23.92 -23.17 -23.02
C VAL A 970 -24.73 -23.96 -22.00
N LEU A 971 -24.03 -24.64 -21.09
CA LEU A 971 -24.63 -25.40 -19.99
C LEU A 971 -24.39 -24.69 -18.66
N GLU A 972 -25.35 -24.78 -17.74
CA GLU A 972 -25.22 -24.42 -16.33
C GLU A 972 -25.54 -25.64 -15.47
N GLY A 973 -24.62 -26.06 -14.60
CA GLY A 973 -24.80 -27.26 -13.78
C GLY A 973 -25.11 -28.54 -14.58
N GLY A 974 -24.62 -28.63 -15.82
CA GLY A 974 -24.88 -29.74 -16.76
C GLY A 974 -26.25 -29.72 -17.45
N ARG A 975 -27.04 -28.65 -17.28
CA ARG A 975 -28.33 -28.45 -17.97
C ARG A 975 -28.24 -27.28 -18.95
N THR A 976 -29.13 -27.23 -19.93
CA THR A 976 -29.22 -26.09 -20.86
C THR A 976 -29.47 -24.79 -20.11
N ILE A 977 -28.68 -23.75 -20.38
CA ILE A 977 -28.70 -22.48 -19.63
C ILE A 977 -30.06 -21.77 -19.62
N GLN A 978 -30.94 -22.02 -20.59
CA GLN A 978 -32.31 -21.46 -20.64
C GLN A 978 -33.20 -21.94 -19.48
N MET A 979 -32.83 -23.05 -18.83
CA MET A 979 -33.53 -23.60 -17.67
C MET A 979 -32.89 -23.19 -16.34
N ALA A 980 -31.80 -22.41 -16.35
CA ALA A 980 -31.08 -22.03 -15.16
C ALA A 980 -31.79 -20.89 -14.41
N GLU A 981 -32.06 -21.10 -13.13
CA GLU A 981 -32.59 -20.05 -12.25
C GLU A 981 -31.54 -18.96 -12.01
N GLY A 982 -31.98 -17.69 -12.00
CA GLY A 982 -31.11 -16.54 -11.76
C GLY A 982 -30.25 -16.12 -12.94
N VAL A 983 -30.47 -16.70 -14.14
CA VAL A 983 -29.70 -16.40 -15.36
C VAL A 983 -30.61 -15.84 -16.45
N ARG A 984 -30.27 -14.68 -17.01
CA ARG A 984 -31.00 -14.05 -18.11
C ARG A 984 -30.08 -13.75 -19.27
N PHE A 985 -30.34 -14.32 -20.44
CA PHE A 985 -29.61 -13.98 -21.66
C PHE A 985 -29.87 -12.52 -22.07
N VAL A 986 -28.80 -11.83 -22.47
CA VAL A 986 -28.84 -10.43 -22.92
C VAL A 986 -28.53 -10.37 -24.41
N ASP A 987 -27.37 -10.87 -24.83
CA ASP A 987 -26.90 -10.77 -26.21
C ASP A 987 -25.75 -11.77 -26.48
N TYR A 988 -25.34 -11.90 -27.74
CA TYR A 988 -24.10 -12.56 -28.14
C TYR A 988 -23.30 -11.61 -29.04
N THR A 989 -22.08 -11.25 -28.63
CA THR A 989 -21.21 -10.38 -29.41
C THR A 989 -19.74 -10.77 -29.21
N ASN A 990 -18.92 -10.62 -30.26
CA ASN A 990 -17.48 -10.84 -30.23
C ASN A 990 -17.04 -12.17 -29.56
N GLY A 991 -17.71 -13.29 -29.90
CA GLY A 991 -17.34 -14.61 -29.35
C GLY A 991 -17.81 -14.85 -27.92
N ARG A 992 -18.68 -14.00 -27.37
CA ARG A 992 -19.13 -14.07 -25.98
C ARG A 992 -20.64 -14.07 -25.87
N ALA A 993 -21.17 -15.01 -25.10
CA ALA A 993 -22.55 -15.00 -24.66
C ALA A 993 -22.68 -14.13 -23.40
N ILE A 994 -23.60 -13.16 -23.44
CA ILE A 994 -23.79 -12.17 -22.38
C ILE A 994 -25.03 -12.53 -21.57
N TYR A 995 -24.87 -12.59 -20.25
CA TYR A 995 -25.94 -12.88 -19.29
C TYR A 995 -25.98 -11.85 -18.17
N GLU A 996 -27.17 -11.59 -17.64
CA GLU A 996 -27.34 -11.05 -16.30
C GLU A 996 -27.54 -12.20 -15.32
N LEU A 997 -26.86 -12.10 -14.18
CA LEU A 997 -26.86 -13.07 -13.12
C LEU A 997 -27.36 -12.44 -11.82
N GLU A 998 -28.26 -13.13 -11.14
CA GLU A 998 -28.60 -12.86 -9.76
C GLU A 998 -27.50 -13.40 -8.81
N SER A 999 -27.51 -13.00 -7.53
CA SER A 999 -26.60 -13.53 -6.52
C SER A 999 -26.65 -15.07 -6.41
N GLY A 1000 -25.57 -15.68 -5.94
CA GLY A 1000 -25.43 -17.13 -5.77
C GLY A 1000 -24.24 -17.72 -6.51
N SER A 1001 -24.16 -19.06 -6.53
CA SER A 1001 -23.07 -19.80 -7.19
C SER A 1001 -23.55 -20.49 -8.47
N TYR A 1002 -22.72 -20.45 -9.50
CA TYR A 1002 -23.00 -20.99 -10.83
C TYR A 1002 -21.77 -21.71 -11.39
N THR A 1003 -22.00 -22.75 -12.18
CA THR A 1003 -20.93 -23.40 -12.96
C THR A 1003 -21.39 -23.52 -14.40
N PHE A 1004 -20.71 -22.81 -15.29
CA PHE A 1004 -20.95 -22.80 -16.73
C PHE A 1004 -19.98 -23.73 -17.45
N THR A 1005 -20.47 -24.36 -18.51
CA THR A 1005 -19.64 -25.08 -19.48
C THR A 1005 -19.99 -24.62 -20.88
N SER A 1006 -18.97 -24.27 -21.67
CA SER A 1006 -19.09 -23.90 -23.08
C SER A 1006 -17.99 -24.59 -23.90
N VAL A 1007 -18.14 -24.55 -25.22
CA VAL A 1007 -17.09 -24.93 -26.16
C VAL A 1007 -16.54 -23.64 -26.75
N LEU A 1008 -15.21 -23.53 -26.82
CA LEU A 1008 -14.55 -22.44 -27.51
C LEU A 1008 -14.34 -22.84 -28.97
N SER A 1009 -14.83 -22.05 -29.92
CA SER A 1009 -14.43 -22.21 -31.32
C SER A 1009 -12.96 -21.82 -31.51
N GLN A 1010 -12.34 -22.24 -32.61
CA GLN A 1010 -10.98 -21.78 -32.97
C GLN A 1010 -10.87 -20.25 -33.09
N ASP A 1011 -12.00 -19.54 -33.24
CA ASP A 1011 -12.10 -18.08 -33.30
C ASP A 1011 -12.57 -17.43 -31.98
N ALA A 1012 -13.00 -18.20 -30.96
CA ALA A 1012 -13.68 -17.68 -29.77
C ALA A 1012 -12.80 -16.87 -28.79
N GLY A 1013 -11.47 -16.92 -28.93
CA GLY A 1013 -10.55 -16.02 -28.22
C GLY A 1013 -9.97 -14.89 -29.08
N ARG A 1014 -10.21 -14.91 -30.40
CA ARG A 1014 -9.84 -13.82 -31.30
C ARG A 1014 -10.97 -12.81 -31.32
N VAL A 1015 -10.83 -11.72 -30.56
CA VAL A 1015 -11.67 -10.54 -30.78
C VAL A 1015 -11.32 -10.03 -32.18
N SER A 1016 -12.09 -10.47 -33.18
CA SER A 1016 -11.83 -10.12 -34.58
C SER A 1016 -12.12 -8.63 -34.77
N SER A 1017 -11.06 -7.83 -34.95
CA SER A 1017 -11.14 -6.46 -35.46
C SER A 1017 -11.67 -6.40 -36.91
N ARG A 1018 -11.90 -7.55 -37.57
CA ARG A 1018 -12.21 -7.62 -39.01
C ARG A 1018 -13.69 -7.54 -39.39
N LEU A 1019 -14.62 -7.30 -38.47
CA LEU A 1019 -16.05 -7.22 -38.79
C LEU A 1019 -16.71 -5.90 -38.34
N ILE A 1020 -16.15 -4.77 -38.76
CA ILE A 1020 -16.94 -3.55 -39.02
C ILE A 1020 -17.00 -3.37 -40.54
N ARG A 1021 -17.82 -4.17 -41.21
CA ARG A 1021 -18.41 -3.77 -42.49
C ARG A 1021 -19.85 -3.39 -42.20
N SER A 1022 -20.13 -2.10 -42.35
CA SER A 1022 -21.45 -1.49 -42.20
C SER A 1022 -22.54 -2.32 -42.88
N PRO A 1023 -23.71 -2.54 -42.24
CA PRO A 1023 -24.92 -2.77 -43.01
C PRO A 1023 -25.28 -1.45 -43.66
N ASN A 1024 -25.27 -1.43 -45.00
CA ASN A 1024 -25.82 -0.34 -45.80
C ASN A 1024 -27.21 0.05 -45.27
N LEU A 1025 -27.37 1.31 -44.88
CA LEU A 1025 -28.66 1.97 -44.79
C LEU A 1025 -28.64 3.13 -45.79
N ASN A 1026 -29.41 2.94 -46.87
CA ASN A 1026 -29.93 4.02 -47.70
C ASN A 1026 -30.88 4.88 -46.88
#